data_AF-A0A9D1X780-F1
#
_entry.id   AF-A0A9D1X780-F1
#
_cell.length_a   1.000
_cell.length_b   1.000
_cell.length_c   1.000
_cell.angle_alpha   90.00
_cell.angle_beta   90.00
_cell.angle_gamma   90.00
#
_symmetry.space_group_name_H-M   'P 1'
#
loop_
_entity.id
_entity.type
_entity.pdbx_description
1 polymer ?
#
loop_
_entity_poly.entity_id
_entity_poly.type
_entity_poly.pdbx_seq_one_letter_code
_entity_poly.pdbx_strand_id
1 'polypeptide(L)'
;MNKKFSTLMAGLMLASAFSVNAADEVASLKYENGKYYLLGNGTNYISVNSEAGEDFGKLTWEKMPADQLLETREALWKVTVTPGNVGDAPKFVFQNVATGLYLNIAGKSDEPVIAGSYQEWYNGVSTTFTEGYDGAALMSYINANKVVYLALDDDTEPTLIAKEGTPSDGQEQGVKIQPYYANIVKNLTADELNKELLAKATVDVFNLTFNKDVTEGAENLFSKTALVATQMYTDNNGVTDATETTGDSKKYVRLHVKDTKNYIVVDTTLHTGSEAERQLPKFAYDDPNKASVDYNNVNRLQESFNFAFSYLPFEDRILIQSEGYYTRAYNKKTGAWAVGTVDGTDSGDGNTAYTGWNTSAKFPSNIEDDIVSSEKIEDAYVRLVELSSVRELTVASENEEDVVNPNDASGNKYNEWEGYDDLSIGMNTTVTLGQGLLTYQPTTIEEGLYMIKFASNARRSNATEGDYFISNLGGYYGFSEQAKNQNYDHMPAAHWYVKQNGNTNTAPISITNREFNDGDTWNEDGTAKNYFGLNNYFQAFKTDDNKVFFVSGVFTETGARDTLEFIPVSDASKADKYLGYKHVDEAQASVEIYNFNYLHGLSLDNGLNTPLTDSLVRVDETGEKAAFRLIPVVESDSYGIQLDEKKTGIANLVRNVYYVQAYDNSKFEGTRYLNYDEASKKYVMSTTKQPFFLKENNDVDGTHYYALVEANLFVPYAYKVGRTDWESNLESILSTYTTPIFPADLAGVEVKNLSGDVNNYSYNYRYQSLKNNTQAGAYDCIAVPFYDEVGQPIVTDNSTVALYAYQIEDGKIVLKRFGQKKQGETATRYAYMNMTVDKGWDFTNGYRQYSNGTFISKLMSGNYASARISVDDNTLDLTQAGIEDKWMEEIRVSAFDAKVIDSPLYRRFNGAAPETYGDAANAPLNLKFFRYNNPAEYLFENYSSENKYRDGINDKSISF
;
A
#
# COMPACT_ATOMS: atom_id res chain seq x y z
N MET A 1 -8.33 54.35 -11.46
CA MET A 1 -6.98 54.12 -12.01
C MET A 1 -6.39 52.89 -11.34
N ASN A 2 -6.57 51.71 -11.94
CA ASN A 2 -5.94 50.45 -11.53
C ASN A 2 -4.96 50.06 -12.63
N LYS A 3 -3.67 49.98 -12.33
CA LYS A 3 -2.69 49.32 -13.20
C LYS A 3 -2.34 47.98 -12.58
N LYS A 4 -2.80 46.91 -13.23
CA LYS A 4 -2.34 45.54 -13.00
C LYS A 4 -0.95 45.42 -13.62
N PHE A 5 0.04 45.03 -12.83
CA PHE A 5 1.32 44.58 -13.35
C PHE A 5 1.15 43.12 -13.78
N SER A 6 1.27 42.87 -15.08
CA SER A 6 1.46 41.54 -15.65
C SER A 6 2.96 41.28 -15.67
N THR A 7 3.43 40.32 -14.90
CA THR A 7 4.83 39.85 -14.94
C THR A 7 4.95 38.90 -16.12
N LEU A 8 5.38 39.44 -17.27
CA LEU A 8 5.86 38.66 -18.39
C LEU A 8 7.21 38.04 -17.99
N MET A 9 7.20 36.82 -17.48
CA MET A 9 8.41 36.03 -17.30
C MET A 9 8.74 35.40 -18.66
N ALA A 10 9.36 36.21 -19.53
CA ALA A 10 9.90 35.74 -20.80
C ALA A 10 11.02 34.73 -20.51
N GLY A 11 10.90 33.53 -21.07
CA GLY A 11 11.89 32.48 -21.03
C GLY A 11 13.19 32.95 -21.65
N LEU A 12 14.17 33.23 -20.80
CA LEU A 12 15.59 33.24 -21.13
C LEU A 12 16.25 32.24 -20.19
N MET A 13 15.87 30.96 -20.31
CA MET A 13 16.66 29.86 -19.76
C MET A 13 17.48 29.26 -20.89
N LEU A 14 18.79 29.44 -20.80
CA LEU A 14 19.88 28.69 -21.44
C LEU A 14 19.53 27.88 -22.71
N ALA A 15 19.41 28.56 -23.86
CA ALA A 15 19.61 27.90 -25.16
C ALA A 15 21.08 27.45 -25.36
N SER A 16 22.01 27.89 -24.49
CA SER A 16 23.45 27.64 -24.62
C SER A 16 23.97 26.37 -23.93
N ALA A 17 23.15 25.61 -23.20
CA ALA A 17 23.56 24.35 -22.59
C ALA A 17 23.40 23.14 -23.53
N PHE A 18 22.80 23.33 -24.70
CA PHE A 18 22.50 22.27 -25.68
C PHE A 18 23.60 22.09 -26.74
N SER A 19 24.85 22.46 -26.45
CA SER A 19 25.94 22.25 -27.40
C SER A 19 26.27 20.76 -27.54
N VAL A 20 25.94 20.21 -28.71
CA VAL A 20 26.17 18.83 -29.14
C VAL A 20 27.67 18.58 -29.41
N ASN A 21 28.50 18.63 -28.38
CA ASN A 21 29.91 18.26 -28.47
C ASN A 21 30.44 17.73 -27.11
N ALA A 22 29.90 16.61 -26.66
CA ALA A 22 30.60 15.65 -25.80
C ALA A 22 29.82 14.34 -25.78
N ALA A 23 30.53 13.23 -25.65
CA ALA A 23 29.95 11.89 -25.49
C ALA A 23 29.30 11.67 -24.09
N ASP A 24 29.12 12.73 -23.30
CA ASP A 24 28.74 12.68 -21.89
C ASP A 24 27.55 13.62 -21.62
N GLU A 25 26.57 13.18 -20.82
CA GLU A 25 25.41 13.99 -20.46
C GLU A 25 25.78 15.18 -19.56
N VAL A 26 25.05 16.28 -19.71
CA VAL A 26 25.30 17.53 -18.97
C VAL A 26 24.53 17.52 -17.65
N ALA A 27 25.24 17.79 -16.55
CA ALA A 27 24.63 17.93 -15.23
C ALA A 27 23.65 19.12 -15.19
N SER A 28 22.45 18.90 -14.65
CA SER A 28 21.54 19.98 -14.31
C SER A 28 21.91 20.57 -12.96
N LEU A 29 22.08 21.89 -12.91
CA LEU A 29 22.35 22.60 -11.66
C LEU A 29 21.10 22.82 -10.82
N LYS A 30 19.96 22.19 -11.14
CA LYS A 30 18.74 22.22 -10.32
C LYS A 30 17.76 21.09 -10.63
N TYR A 31 16.91 20.79 -9.65
CA TYR A 31 15.65 20.07 -9.88
C TYR A 31 14.51 21.06 -10.11
N GLU A 32 13.81 20.93 -11.24
CA GLU A 32 12.59 21.69 -11.53
C GLU A 32 11.35 20.81 -11.37
N ASN A 33 10.35 21.33 -10.67
CA ASN A 33 9.12 20.60 -10.41
C ASN A 33 8.37 20.29 -11.72
N GLY A 34 8.07 19.02 -11.96
CA GLY A 34 7.37 18.51 -13.13
C GLY A 34 8.26 18.24 -14.35
N LYS A 35 9.58 18.46 -14.25
CA LYS A 35 10.56 18.16 -15.31
C LYS A 35 11.17 16.78 -15.15
N TYR A 36 11.88 16.35 -16.19
CA TYR A 36 12.37 14.99 -16.34
C TYR A 36 13.89 14.98 -16.39
N TYR A 37 14.51 14.09 -15.61
CA TYR A 37 15.97 14.01 -15.47
C TYR A 37 16.43 12.57 -15.43
N LEU A 38 17.68 12.35 -15.85
CA LEU A 38 18.43 11.16 -15.48
C LEU A 38 18.99 11.37 -14.07
N LEU A 39 18.97 10.32 -13.25
CA LEU A 39 19.46 10.36 -11.87
C LEU A 39 20.75 9.57 -11.79
N GLY A 40 21.90 10.24 -11.69
CA GLY A 40 23.17 9.54 -11.82
C GLY A 40 24.40 10.35 -11.43
N ASN A 41 25.56 9.92 -11.94
CA ASN A 41 26.86 10.52 -11.66
C ASN A 41 27.59 11.03 -12.92
N GLY A 42 26.88 11.13 -14.05
CA GLY A 42 27.44 11.54 -15.34
C GLY A 42 28.07 10.39 -16.14
N THR A 43 28.18 9.19 -15.57
CA THR A 43 28.57 7.97 -16.29
C THR A 43 27.44 6.95 -16.32
N ASN A 44 26.86 6.68 -15.16
CA ASN A 44 25.79 5.71 -14.98
C ASN A 44 24.59 6.36 -14.28
N TYR A 45 23.42 5.79 -14.52
CA TYR A 45 22.13 6.33 -14.09
C TYR A 45 21.24 5.21 -13.56
N ILE A 46 20.31 5.60 -12.68
CA ILE A 46 19.28 4.69 -12.17
C ILE A 46 18.27 4.44 -13.28
N SER A 47 18.24 3.20 -13.76
CA SER A 47 17.29 2.71 -14.77
C SER A 47 16.33 1.69 -14.18
N VAL A 48 15.21 1.46 -14.84
CA VAL A 48 14.26 0.40 -14.48
C VAL A 48 13.90 -0.46 -15.67
N ASN A 49 13.92 -1.78 -15.50
CA ASN A 49 13.43 -2.69 -16.53
C ASN A 49 11.90 -2.55 -16.68
N SER A 50 11.44 -2.21 -17.88
CA SER A 50 10.03 -1.99 -18.21
C SER A 50 9.40 -3.11 -19.04
N GLU A 51 10.17 -4.15 -19.39
CA GLU A 51 9.71 -5.29 -20.15
C GLU A 51 8.82 -6.21 -19.30
N ALA A 52 7.79 -6.81 -19.90
CA ALA A 52 6.91 -7.71 -19.18
C ALA A 52 7.66 -8.98 -18.75
N GLY A 53 7.87 -9.16 -17.46
CA GLY A 53 8.51 -10.37 -16.96
C GLY A 53 8.78 -10.32 -15.47
N GLU A 54 9.67 -11.22 -15.02
CA GLU A 54 10.10 -11.33 -13.63
C GLU A 54 10.88 -10.09 -13.20
N ASP A 55 11.73 -9.56 -14.08
CA ASP A 55 12.56 -8.38 -13.85
C ASP A 55 11.83 -7.04 -14.00
N PHE A 56 10.54 -7.01 -14.36
CA PHE A 56 9.82 -5.73 -14.50
C PHE A 56 9.87 -4.95 -13.18
N GLY A 57 10.36 -3.72 -13.22
CA GLY A 57 10.54 -2.87 -12.04
C GLY A 57 11.92 -3.00 -11.39
N LYS A 58 12.77 -3.95 -11.80
CA LYS A 58 14.13 -4.10 -11.28
C LYS A 58 14.97 -2.88 -11.63
N LEU A 59 15.64 -2.33 -10.62
CA LEU A 59 16.53 -1.19 -10.77
C LEU A 59 17.92 -1.63 -11.17
N THR A 60 18.52 -0.90 -12.10
CA THR A 60 19.89 -1.12 -12.57
C THR A 60 20.67 0.19 -12.60
N TRP A 61 22.00 0.07 -12.63
CA TRP A 61 22.93 1.19 -12.67
C TRP A 61 23.78 1.09 -13.91
N GLU A 62 23.32 1.76 -14.95
CA GLU A 62 23.81 1.52 -16.31
C GLU A 62 24.18 2.82 -16.98
N LYS A 63 25.07 2.70 -17.97
CA LYS A 63 25.36 3.80 -18.90
C LYS A 63 24.16 4.03 -19.78
N MET A 64 23.93 5.29 -20.15
CA MET A 64 22.93 5.59 -21.16
C MET A 64 23.45 5.17 -22.54
N PRO A 65 22.71 4.35 -23.28
CA PRO A 65 22.98 4.17 -24.69
C PRO A 65 22.60 5.44 -25.45
N ALA A 66 23.46 5.84 -26.41
CA ALA A 66 23.15 6.93 -27.32
C ALA A 66 22.00 6.55 -28.25
N ASP A 67 21.08 7.49 -28.48
CA ASP A 67 20.00 7.39 -29.48
C ASP A 67 19.09 6.15 -29.35
N GLN A 68 18.89 5.63 -28.13
CA GLN A 68 17.94 4.53 -27.88
C GLN A 68 16.79 4.99 -26.98
N LEU A 69 15.57 4.85 -27.50
CA LEU A 69 14.39 5.44 -26.91
C LEU A 69 13.88 4.71 -25.67
N LEU A 70 13.85 3.38 -25.69
CA LEU A 70 13.33 2.58 -24.59
C LEU A 70 14.20 2.76 -23.35
N GLU A 71 15.49 2.56 -23.50
CA GLU A 71 16.51 2.69 -22.47
C GLU A 71 16.56 4.13 -21.93
N THR A 72 16.37 5.13 -22.80
CA THR A 72 16.20 6.52 -22.36
C THR A 72 15.01 6.68 -21.42
N ARG A 73 13.85 6.10 -21.77
CA ARG A 73 12.64 6.19 -20.94
C ARG A 73 12.74 5.38 -19.66
N GLU A 74 13.48 4.28 -19.67
CA GLU A 74 13.76 3.43 -18.50
C GLU A 74 14.64 4.16 -17.47
N ALA A 75 15.54 5.03 -17.90
CA ALA A 75 16.39 5.85 -17.04
C ALA A 75 15.80 7.23 -16.68
N LEU A 76 14.70 7.64 -17.33
CA LEU A 76 14.14 8.97 -17.20
C LEU A 76 13.10 9.04 -16.06
N TRP A 77 13.28 10.04 -15.19
CA TRP A 77 12.42 10.24 -14.02
C TRP A 77 11.79 11.62 -14.02
N LYS A 78 10.46 11.67 -13.96
CA LYS A 78 9.70 12.88 -13.64
C LYS A 78 9.87 13.22 -12.17
N VAL A 79 10.26 14.46 -11.88
CA VAL A 79 10.54 14.91 -10.51
C VAL A 79 9.42 15.80 -9.99
N THR A 80 8.86 15.45 -8.84
CA THR A 80 8.06 16.37 -8.03
C THR A 80 8.91 16.89 -6.88
N VAL A 81 8.98 18.22 -6.73
CA VAL A 81 9.80 18.90 -5.73
C VAL A 81 8.90 19.51 -4.67
N THR A 82 9.09 19.10 -3.41
CA THR A 82 8.51 19.77 -2.24
C THR A 82 9.60 20.62 -1.58
N PRO A 83 9.54 21.96 -1.69
CA PRO A 83 10.53 22.84 -1.07
C PRO A 83 10.56 22.66 0.44
N GLY A 84 11.75 22.66 1.03
CA GLY A 84 11.91 22.71 2.47
C GLY A 84 11.49 24.08 3.03
N ASN A 85 10.95 24.11 4.25
CA ASN A 85 10.84 25.36 4.99
C ASN A 85 12.23 25.86 5.39
N VAL A 86 12.35 27.08 5.92
CA VAL A 86 13.65 27.66 6.29
C VAL A 86 14.40 26.75 7.27
N GLY A 87 15.49 26.13 6.79
CA GLY A 87 16.34 25.21 7.57
C GLY A 87 16.05 23.72 7.35
N ASP A 88 14.94 23.37 6.70
CA ASP A 88 14.61 22.00 6.31
C ASP A 88 15.11 21.71 4.89
N ALA A 89 15.50 20.47 4.63
CA ALA A 89 15.87 20.06 3.29
C ALA A 89 14.65 19.83 2.38
N PRO A 90 14.80 20.04 1.07
CA PRO A 90 13.76 19.70 0.11
C PRO A 90 13.52 18.18 0.05
N LYS A 91 12.32 17.81 -0.38
CA LYS A 91 11.94 16.42 -0.63
C LYS A 91 11.59 16.23 -2.10
N PHE A 92 11.90 15.05 -2.60
CA PHE A 92 11.72 14.68 -4.00
C PHE A 92 10.86 13.43 -4.13
N VAL A 93 10.09 13.36 -5.20
CA VAL A 93 9.36 12.15 -5.60
C VAL A 93 9.68 11.92 -7.07
N PHE A 94 10.08 10.70 -7.41
CA PHE A 94 10.53 10.33 -8.75
C PHE A 94 9.55 9.34 -9.36
N GLN A 95 9.01 9.65 -10.54
CA GLN A 95 8.15 8.74 -11.31
C GLN A 95 8.85 8.36 -12.62
N ASN A 96 9.03 7.07 -12.86
CA ASN A 96 9.69 6.60 -14.08
C ASN A 96 8.78 6.74 -15.30
N VAL A 97 9.36 7.10 -16.44
CA VAL A 97 8.61 7.38 -17.68
C VAL A 97 8.21 6.11 -18.43
N ALA A 98 9.03 5.05 -18.42
CA ALA A 98 8.70 3.80 -19.11
C ALA A 98 7.60 2.99 -18.39
N THR A 99 7.68 2.90 -17.06
CA THR A 99 6.77 2.09 -16.23
C THR A 99 5.59 2.87 -15.65
N GLY A 100 5.70 4.20 -15.55
CA GLY A 100 4.73 5.05 -14.86
C GLY A 100 4.75 4.93 -13.33
N LEU A 101 5.69 4.17 -12.77
CA LEU A 101 5.77 3.83 -11.35
C LEU A 101 6.68 4.80 -10.59
N TYR A 102 6.33 5.03 -9.32
CA TYR A 102 7.18 5.81 -8.43
C TYR A 102 8.39 4.98 -7.95
N LEU A 103 9.55 5.65 -7.82
CA LEU A 103 10.72 5.09 -7.16
C LEU A 103 10.37 4.85 -5.69
N ASN A 104 10.07 3.60 -5.34
CA ASN A 104 9.87 3.18 -3.97
C ASN A 104 10.61 1.89 -3.70
N ILE A 105 11.41 1.89 -2.64
CA ILE A 105 12.13 0.73 -2.14
C ILE A 105 11.52 0.32 -0.80
N ALA A 106 11.01 -0.91 -0.74
CA ALA A 106 10.32 -1.47 0.41
C ALA A 106 11.24 -1.78 1.61
N GLY A 107 12.55 -1.90 1.37
CA GLY A 107 13.54 -2.21 2.41
C GLY A 107 14.86 -2.70 1.80
N LYS A 108 15.67 -3.42 2.61
CA LYS A 108 16.93 -4.01 2.15
C LYS A 108 16.69 -5.06 1.03
N SER A 109 17.47 -4.98 -0.06
CA SER A 109 17.44 -5.94 -1.17
C SER A 109 18.77 -5.96 -1.92
N ASP A 110 19.26 -7.14 -2.31
CA ASP A 110 20.43 -7.26 -3.20
C ASP A 110 20.04 -7.09 -4.68
N GLU A 111 18.74 -7.14 -4.99
CA GLU A 111 18.18 -6.81 -6.30
C GLU A 111 16.96 -5.91 -6.11
N PRO A 112 17.14 -4.59 -6.00
CA PRO A 112 16.06 -3.67 -5.70
C PRO A 112 15.05 -3.58 -6.85
N VAL A 113 13.76 -3.66 -6.52
CA VAL A 113 12.62 -3.53 -7.47
C VAL A 113 11.74 -2.38 -6.99
N ILE A 114 11.28 -1.53 -7.90
CA ILE A 114 10.37 -0.44 -7.56
C ILE A 114 8.98 -0.97 -7.19
N ALA A 115 8.51 -0.64 -5.99
CA ALA A 115 7.18 -1.03 -5.53
C ALA A 115 6.05 -0.22 -6.17
N GLY A 116 6.41 0.90 -6.83
CA GLY A 116 5.50 1.80 -7.55
C GLY A 116 4.65 2.70 -6.65
N SER A 117 4.76 2.58 -5.34
CA SER A 117 4.06 3.42 -4.38
C SER A 117 4.77 4.75 -4.10
N TYR A 118 4.07 5.69 -3.47
CA TYR A 118 4.65 6.99 -3.14
C TYR A 118 5.78 6.85 -2.11
N GLN A 119 6.94 7.44 -2.38
CA GLN A 119 8.06 7.55 -1.44
C GLN A 119 8.73 8.90 -1.58
N GLU A 120 8.99 9.54 -0.44
CA GLU A 120 9.74 10.80 -0.40
C GLU A 120 11.23 10.50 -0.26
N TRP A 121 12.01 11.11 -1.15
CA TRP A 121 13.45 10.97 -1.20
C TRP A 121 14.14 12.28 -0.83
N TYR A 122 15.28 12.13 -0.18
CA TYR A 122 16.25 13.16 0.12
C TYR A 122 17.46 12.99 -0.80
N ASN A 123 17.88 14.08 -1.44
CA ASN A 123 19.07 14.13 -2.30
C ASN A 123 19.84 15.43 -2.07
N GLY A 124 20.24 15.65 -0.81
CA GLY A 124 20.97 16.85 -0.38
C GLY A 124 20.07 17.94 0.21
N VAL A 125 20.69 19.07 0.56
CA VAL A 125 20.05 20.17 1.32
C VAL A 125 19.44 21.25 0.42
N SER A 126 19.56 21.12 -0.90
CA SER A 126 19.23 22.18 -1.85
C SER A 126 18.60 21.60 -3.11
N THR A 127 17.75 22.39 -3.77
CA THR A 127 17.23 22.10 -5.11
C THR A 127 18.10 22.70 -6.21
N THR A 128 19.16 23.45 -5.86
CA THR A 128 20.12 24.10 -6.77
C THR A 128 21.55 23.75 -6.38
N PHE A 129 22.39 23.48 -7.38
CA PHE A 129 23.76 23.00 -7.24
C PHE A 129 24.76 23.95 -7.91
N THR A 130 26.02 23.91 -7.49
CA THR A 130 27.11 24.65 -8.13
C THR A 130 27.83 23.78 -9.16
N GLU A 131 28.52 24.40 -10.12
CA GLU A 131 29.42 23.65 -11.00
C GLU A 131 30.44 22.83 -10.20
N GLY A 132 30.70 21.59 -10.64
CA GLY A 132 31.57 20.65 -9.93
C GLY A 132 30.94 19.98 -8.70
N TYR A 133 29.61 19.99 -8.57
CA TYR A 133 28.92 19.21 -7.54
C TYR A 133 29.02 17.70 -7.83
N ASP A 134 29.46 16.93 -6.83
CA ASP A 134 29.65 15.47 -6.92
C ASP A 134 28.38 14.66 -6.57
N GLY A 135 27.22 15.32 -6.46
CA GLY A 135 25.96 14.71 -6.04
C GLY A 135 25.82 14.51 -4.53
N ALA A 136 24.65 14.02 -4.12
CA ALA A 136 24.35 13.63 -2.75
C ALA A 136 23.78 12.21 -2.70
N ALA A 137 23.94 11.55 -1.55
CA ALA A 137 23.32 10.26 -1.30
C ALA A 137 21.80 10.37 -1.43
N LEU A 138 21.21 9.42 -2.16
CA LEU A 138 19.76 9.28 -2.31
C LEU A 138 19.20 8.38 -1.20
N MET A 139 18.40 8.94 -0.31
CA MET A 139 17.85 8.21 0.86
C MET A 139 16.41 8.59 1.16
N SER A 140 15.65 7.67 1.76
CA SER A 140 14.28 7.86 2.21
C SER A 140 14.17 7.51 3.69
N TYR A 141 13.46 8.34 4.47
CA TYR A 141 13.30 8.12 5.91
C TYR A 141 12.15 7.16 6.17
N ILE A 142 12.45 6.06 6.86
CA ILE A 142 11.43 5.14 7.41
C ILE A 142 10.91 5.71 8.73
N ASN A 143 11.82 6.23 9.56
CA ASN A 143 11.52 7.01 10.76
C ASN A 143 12.70 7.91 11.11
N ALA A 144 12.63 8.64 12.23
CA ALA A 144 13.64 9.63 12.62
C ALA A 144 15.09 9.08 12.71
N ASN A 145 15.26 7.78 12.98
CA ASN A 145 16.57 7.16 13.19
C ASN A 145 16.91 6.08 12.15
N LYS A 146 16.03 5.84 11.16
CA LYS A 146 16.19 4.75 10.19
C LYS A 146 15.83 5.23 8.79
N VAL A 147 16.73 4.97 7.84
CA VAL A 147 16.57 5.28 6.42
C VAL A 147 16.71 4.03 5.57
N VAL A 148 16.10 4.03 4.39
CA VAL A 148 16.43 3.15 3.27
C VAL A 148 17.21 3.96 2.23
N TYR A 149 18.24 3.37 1.64
CA TYR A 149 19.07 4.03 0.65
C TYR A 149 19.57 3.02 -0.38
N LEU A 150 19.82 3.51 -1.60
CA LEU A 150 20.48 2.73 -2.63
C LEU A 150 22.00 2.84 -2.46
N ALA A 151 22.72 1.75 -2.65
CA ALA A 151 24.18 1.67 -2.62
C ALA A 151 24.66 0.85 -3.81
N LEU A 152 25.95 0.91 -4.11
CA LEU A 152 26.58 0.07 -5.12
C LEU A 152 27.29 -1.10 -4.44
N ASP A 153 27.13 -2.30 -4.99
CA ASP A 153 27.90 -3.49 -4.64
C ASP A 153 28.92 -3.80 -5.74
N ASP A 154 30.13 -4.22 -5.32
CA ASP A 154 31.33 -4.42 -6.15
C ASP A 154 31.95 -3.13 -6.75
N ASP A 155 33.28 -3.01 -6.65
CA ASP A 155 34.06 -1.89 -7.20
C ASP A 155 34.33 -2.05 -8.71
N THR A 156 34.08 -3.23 -9.27
CA THR A 156 34.48 -3.61 -10.64
C THR A 156 33.33 -3.56 -11.64
N GLU A 157 32.15 -4.07 -11.25
CA GLU A 157 30.90 -4.04 -12.03
C GLU A 157 29.77 -3.60 -11.09
N PRO A 158 29.61 -2.28 -10.86
CA PRO A 158 28.77 -1.77 -9.80
C PRO A 158 27.29 -2.09 -10.04
N THR A 159 26.69 -2.86 -9.15
CA THR A 159 25.26 -3.18 -9.17
C THR A 159 24.51 -2.44 -8.07
N LEU A 160 23.24 -2.06 -8.30
CA LEU A 160 22.44 -1.42 -7.27
C LEU A 160 21.96 -2.43 -6.25
N ILE A 161 22.14 -2.09 -4.99
CA ILE A 161 21.55 -2.77 -3.84
C ILE A 161 20.82 -1.75 -2.96
N ALA A 162 19.76 -2.18 -2.29
CA ALA A 162 19.08 -1.40 -1.27
C ALA A 162 19.54 -1.81 0.13
N LYS A 163 19.87 -0.83 0.96
CA LYS A 163 20.27 -1.02 2.36
C LYS A 163 19.37 -0.23 3.29
N GLU A 164 19.30 -0.69 4.53
CA GLU A 164 18.72 0.05 5.64
C GLU A 164 19.81 0.37 6.66
N GLY A 165 19.73 1.56 7.26
CA GLY A 165 20.70 2.00 8.25
C GLY A 165 20.25 3.26 8.97
N THR A 166 21.16 3.85 9.74
CA THR A 166 20.95 5.19 10.30
C THR A 166 21.06 6.26 9.20
N PRO A 167 20.52 7.48 9.41
CA PRO A 167 20.73 8.58 8.47
C PRO A 167 22.21 8.83 8.15
N SER A 168 23.11 8.62 9.11
CA SER A 168 24.56 8.72 8.91
C SER A 168 25.09 7.64 7.97
N ASP A 169 24.65 6.38 8.13
CA ASP A 169 25.04 5.27 7.25
C ASP A 169 24.60 5.54 5.81
N GLY A 170 23.36 6.02 5.64
CA GLY A 170 22.83 6.37 4.33
C GLY A 170 23.57 7.53 3.67
N GLN A 171 24.01 8.53 4.45
CA GLN A 171 24.82 9.64 3.92
C GLN A 171 26.22 9.21 3.46
N GLU A 172 26.83 8.25 4.16
CA GLU A 172 28.19 7.78 3.87
C GLU A 172 28.23 6.75 2.74
N GLN A 173 27.30 5.79 2.75
CA GLN A 173 27.33 4.62 1.87
C GLN A 173 26.34 4.71 0.71
N GLY A 174 25.40 5.67 0.73
CA GLY A 174 24.42 5.83 -0.33
C GLY A 174 25.04 6.27 -1.64
N VAL A 175 24.51 5.75 -2.75
CA VAL A 175 24.90 6.16 -4.10
C VAL A 175 24.67 7.65 -4.25
N LYS A 176 25.73 8.37 -4.62
CA LYS A 176 25.66 9.81 -4.84
C LYS A 176 25.13 10.07 -6.24
N ILE A 177 23.99 10.76 -6.30
CA ILE A 177 23.36 11.13 -7.54
C ILE A 177 23.05 12.63 -7.58
N GLN A 178 22.94 13.15 -8.80
CA GLN A 178 22.43 14.47 -9.12
C GLN A 178 21.63 14.40 -10.44
N PRO A 179 20.84 15.42 -10.79
CA PRO A 179 20.08 15.39 -12.04
C PRO A 179 20.97 15.68 -13.25
N TYR A 180 20.78 14.93 -14.33
CA TYR A 180 21.40 15.16 -15.64
C TYR A 180 20.32 15.33 -16.71
N TYR A 181 20.62 16.12 -17.74
CA TYR A 181 19.81 16.20 -18.94
C TYR A 181 20.09 14.98 -19.82
N ALA A 182 19.05 14.23 -20.20
CA ALA A 182 19.19 13.25 -21.26
C ALA A 182 19.30 13.95 -22.63
N ASN A 183 20.10 13.37 -23.51
CA ASN A 183 20.22 13.82 -24.89
C ASN A 183 18.90 13.61 -25.64
N ILE A 184 18.66 14.43 -26.67
CA ILE A 184 17.52 14.22 -27.59
C ILE A 184 17.72 12.89 -28.31
N VAL A 185 16.74 12.00 -28.23
CA VAL A 185 16.73 10.75 -28.99
C VAL A 185 16.26 11.07 -30.41
N LYS A 186 17.21 11.10 -31.35
CA LYS A 186 16.96 11.56 -32.71
C LYS A 186 16.41 10.45 -33.58
N ASN A 187 15.55 10.82 -34.54
CA ASN A 187 15.17 9.97 -35.68
C ASN A 187 14.49 8.65 -35.27
N LEU A 188 13.40 8.75 -34.51
CA LEU A 188 12.62 7.59 -34.08
C LEU A 188 12.18 6.75 -35.29
N THR A 189 12.41 5.46 -35.19
CA THR A 189 12.10 4.48 -36.23
C THR A 189 10.60 4.21 -36.30
N ALA A 190 10.17 3.63 -37.42
CA ALA A 190 8.79 3.19 -37.58
C ALA A 190 8.37 2.17 -36.51
N ASP A 191 9.27 1.27 -36.10
CA ASP A 191 9.01 0.27 -35.06
C ASP A 191 8.78 0.92 -33.69
N GLU A 192 9.60 1.91 -33.32
CA GLU A 192 9.46 2.65 -32.06
C GLU A 192 8.14 3.43 -32.01
N LEU A 193 7.75 4.06 -33.12
CA LEU A 193 6.48 4.77 -33.23
C LEU A 193 5.30 3.80 -33.15
N ASN A 194 5.27 2.76 -34.00
CA ASN A 194 4.13 1.84 -34.13
C ASN A 194 3.88 0.97 -32.89
N LYS A 195 4.91 0.72 -32.07
CA LYS A 195 4.78 -0.05 -30.83
C LYS A 195 4.47 0.81 -29.61
N GLU A 196 4.07 2.07 -29.80
CA GLU A 196 3.85 3.06 -28.74
C GLU A 196 4.96 3.05 -27.68
N LEU A 197 6.21 2.84 -28.13
CA LEU A 197 7.41 2.83 -27.29
C LEU A 197 7.53 1.67 -26.26
N LEU A 198 6.75 0.60 -26.39
CA LEU A 198 6.75 -0.52 -25.43
C LEU A 198 6.81 -1.88 -26.14
N ALA A 199 7.55 -2.82 -25.56
CA ALA A 199 7.80 -4.15 -26.14
C ALA A 199 6.53 -5.00 -26.37
N LYS A 200 5.39 -4.62 -25.76
CA LYS A 200 4.14 -5.41 -25.75
C LYS A 200 2.91 -4.69 -26.33
N ALA A 201 3.07 -3.59 -27.07
CA ALA A 201 1.94 -2.98 -27.76
C ALA A 201 1.27 -4.02 -28.69
N THR A 202 -0.05 -4.22 -28.53
CA THR A 202 -0.80 -5.28 -29.21
C THR A 202 -1.32 -4.87 -30.59
N VAL A 203 -1.11 -3.61 -30.97
CA VAL A 203 -1.59 -3.04 -32.23
C VAL A 203 -0.46 -2.22 -32.85
N ASP A 204 -0.12 -2.52 -34.11
CA ASP A 204 0.89 -1.77 -34.90
C ASP A 204 0.35 -0.41 -35.37
N VAL A 205 -0.16 0.41 -34.45
CA VAL A 205 -0.66 1.75 -34.71
C VAL A 205 -0.21 2.68 -33.61
N PHE A 206 -0.06 3.95 -33.94
CA PHE A 206 0.21 4.98 -32.94
C PHE A 206 -0.67 6.20 -33.14
N ASN A 207 -0.87 6.94 -32.06
CA ASN A 207 -1.60 8.21 -32.05
C ASN A 207 -0.73 9.31 -31.43
N LEU A 208 -0.93 10.54 -31.88
CA LEU A 208 -0.27 11.72 -31.33
C LEU A 208 -1.27 12.57 -30.56
N THR A 209 -0.85 13.07 -29.40
CA THR A 209 -1.64 14.00 -28.58
C THR A 209 -0.97 15.35 -28.55
N PHE A 210 -1.75 16.40 -28.78
CA PHE A 210 -1.27 17.78 -28.76
C PHE A 210 -1.83 18.48 -27.53
N ASN A 211 -1.00 19.22 -26.79
CA ASN A 211 -1.45 19.97 -25.61
C ASN A 211 -2.36 21.16 -25.97
N LYS A 212 -2.29 21.61 -27.22
CA LYS A 212 -3.17 22.63 -27.81
C LYS A 212 -3.65 22.12 -29.17
N ASP A 213 -4.94 22.24 -29.42
CA ASP A 213 -5.52 21.84 -30.71
C ASP A 213 -5.82 23.04 -31.61
N VAL A 214 -6.09 22.76 -32.89
CA VAL A 214 -6.59 23.73 -33.87
C VAL A 214 -7.94 24.32 -33.42
N THR A 215 -8.32 25.47 -33.97
CA THR A 215 -9.59 26.13 -33.60
C THR A 215 -10.81 25.38 -34.14
N GLU A 216 -11.95 25.50 -33.45
CA GLU A 216 -13.22 24.87 -33.80
C GLU A 216 -13.57 25.08 -35.29
N GLY A 217 -13.69 23.98 -36.05
CA GLY A 217 -13.93 23.99 -37.50
C GLY A 217 -12.73 23.57 -38.37
N ALA A 218 -11.52 23.42 -37.80
CA ALA A 218 -10.37 22.79 -38.44
C ALA A 218 -10.08 21.40 -37.82
N GLU A 219 -9.33 20.54 -38.52
CA GLU A 219 -8.99 19.19 -38.04
C GLU A 219 -7.48 18.98 -37.96
N ASN A 220 -6.98 18.51 -36.81
CA ASN A 220 -5.61 18.06 -36.66
C ASN A 220 -5.47 16.62 -37.18
N LEU A 221 -4.90 16.48 -38.38
CA LEU A 221 -4.78 15.18 -39.06
C LEU A 221 -3.80 14.22 -38.38
N PHE A 222 -2.91 14.71 -37.51
CA PHE A 222 -1.96 13.88 -36.76
C PHE A 222 -2.59 13.22 -35.52
N SER A 223 -3.67 13.79 -34.97
CA SER A 223 -4.33 13.29 -33.76
C SER A 223 -5.68 12.62 -34.01
N LYS A 224 -6.34 12.93 -35.14
CA LYS A 224 -7.71 12.47 -35.45
C LYS A 224 -7.80 10.99 -35.85
N THR A 225 -6.75 10.42 -36.42
CA THR A 225 -6.82 9.10 -37.08
C THR A 225 -5.68 8.21 -36.64
N ALA A 226 -5.92 6.91 -36.51
CA ALA A 226 -4.88 5.94 -36.18
C ALA A 226 -3.86 5.85 -37.32
N LEU A 227 -2.58 6.02 -36.99
CA LEU A 227 -1.49 6.05 -37.96
C LEU A 227 -0.62 4.80 -37.87
N VAL A 228 -0.05 4.41 -39.00
CA VAL A 228 1.01 3.40 -39.10
C VAL A 228 2.23 4.05 -39.75
N ALA A 229 3.36 4.07 -39.05
CA ALA A 229 4.63 4.53 -39.59
C ALA A 229 5.23 3.45 -40.50
N THR A 230 5.74 3.87 -41.66
CA THR A 230 6.56 3.03 -42.55
C THR A 230 7.96 3.63 -42.61
N GLN A 231 8.98 2.82 -42.38
CA GLN A 231 10.38 3.27 -42.42
C GLN A 231 10.77 3.64 -43.85
N MET A 232 11.39 4.81 -44.02
CA MET A 232 11.99 5.23 -45.29
C MET A 232 13.51 5.12 -45.23
N TYR A 233 14.12 4.85 -46.38
CA TYR A 233 15.56 4.73 -46.54
C TYR A 233 16.03 5.61 -47.69
N THR A 234 17.10 6.35 -47.44
CA THR A 234 17.75 7.18 -48.47
C THR A 234 18.89 6.39 -49.11
N ASP A 235 18.83 6.24 -50.44
CA ASP A 235 19.90 5.60 -51.21
C ASP A 235 21.15 6.52 -51.32
N ASN A 236 22.25 5.99 -51.87
CA ASN A 236 23.49 6.75 -52.08
C ASN A 236 23.36 7.90 -53.09
N ASN A 237 22.22 8.03 -53.78
CA ASN A 237 21.92 9.10 -54.73
C ASN A 237 20.97 10.17 -54.15
N GLY A 238 20.57 10.04 -52.87
CA GLY A 238 19.64 10.96 -52.22
C GLY A 238 18.17 10.70 -52.51
N VAL A 239 17.81 9.50 -53.00
CA VAL A 239 16.42 9.09 -53.25
C VAL A 239 15.88 8.33 -52.05
N THR A 240 14.77 8.82 -51.49
CA THR A 240 14.10 8.23 -50.32
C THR A 240 13.01 7.24 -50.76
N ASP A 241 13.23 5.93 -50.56
CA ASP A 241 12.31 4.83 -50.94
C ASP A 241 12.07 3.86 -49.75
N ALA A 242 10.88 3.24 -49.68
CA ALA A 242 10.51 2.26 -48.67
C ALA A 242 11.02 0.83 -48.97
N THR A 243 11.50 0.56 -50.19
CA THR A 243 11.87 -0.79 -50.65
C THR A 243 13.35 -1.14 -50.51
N GLU A 244 14.22 -0.15 -50.27
CA GLU A 244 15.65 -0.37 -50.11
C GLU A 244 16.04 -0.58 -48.65
N THR A 245 16.60 -1.72 -48.28
CA THR A 245 16.98 -2.03 -46.88
C THR A 245 18.44 -1.73 -46.53
N THR A 246 19.19 -1.06 -47.41
CA THR A 246 20.67 -0.95 -47.34
C THR A 246 21.24 0.48 -47.33
N GLY A 247 20.40 1.50 -47.14
CA GLY A 247 20.82 2.92 -47.09
C GLY A 247 21.19 3.45 -45.69
N ASP A 248 21.98 4.53 -45.64
CA ASP A 248 22.72 5.00 -44.44
C ASP A 248 21.95 5.99 -43.54
N SER A 249 20.64 6.19 -43.71
CA SER A 249 19.88 7.05 -42.78
C SER A 249 18.41 6.64 -42.65
N LYS A 250 18.07 5.97 -41.53
CA LYS A 250 16.69 5.68 -41.11
C LYS A 250 15.95 6.93 -40.60
N LYS A 251 16.22 8.11 -41.17
CA LYS A 251 15.82 9.40 -40.59
C LYS A 251 14.31 9.62 -40.64
N TYR A 252 13.66 9.25 -41.75
CA TYR A 252 12.27 9.60 -42.02
C TYR A 252 11.34 8.38 -42.02
N VAL A 253 10.06 8.65 -41.73
CA VAL A 253 8.95 7.72 -41.83
C VAL A 253 7.80 8.31 -42.64
N ARG A 254 7.00 7.45 -43.28
CA ARG A 254 5.71 7.81 -43.88
C ARG A 254 4.57 7.43 -42.96
N LEU A 255 3.60 8.35 -42.81
CA LEU A 255 2.47 8.17 -41.90
C LEU A 255 1.24 7.71 -42.66
N HIS A 256 1.00 6.41 -42.67
CA HIS A 256 -0.14 5.77 -43.31
C HIS A 256 -1.40 5.90 -42.44
N VAL A 257 -2.51 6.30 -43.06
CA VAL A 257 -3.81 6.28 -42.40
C VAL A 257 -4.37 4.86 -42.46
N LYS A 258 -4.52 4.23 -41.28
CA LYS A 258 -4.92 2.81 -41.15
C LYS A 258 -6.14 2.48 -42.02
N ASP A 259 -6.09 1.33 -42.68
CA ASP A 259 -7.16 0.77 -43.51
C ASP A 259 -7.50 1.60 -44.78
N THR A 260 -6.63 2.55 -45.16
CA THR A 260 -6.79 3.36 -46.38
C THR A 260 -5.57 3.25 -47.29
N LYS A 261 -5.54 3.99 -48.41
CA LYS A 261 -4.34 4.15 -49.25
C LYS A 261 -3.61 5.48 -48.98
N ASN A 262 -4.14 6.29 -48.07
CA ASN A 262 -3.73 7.67 -47.92
C ASN A 262 -2.66 7.81 -46.83
N TYR A 263 -1.85 8.83 -46.98
CA TYR A 263 -0.78 9.22 -46.08
C TYR A 263 -0.93 10.70 -45.71
N ILE A 264 -0.41 11.09 -44.54
CA ILE A 264 -0.27 12.51 -44.22
C ILE A 264 0.73 13.14 -45.19
N VAL A 265 0.37 14.31 -45.70
CA VAL A 265 1.22 15.09 -46.62
C VAL A 265 1.17 16.57 -46.26
N VAL A 266 2.29 17.27 -46.38
CA VAL A 266 2.32 18.74 -46.40
C VAL A 266 1.69 19.20 -47.71
N ASP A 267 0.51 19.78 -47.61
CA ASP A 267 -0.31 20.15 -48.74
C ASP A 267 0.03 21.56 -49.23
N THR A 268 0.78 21.59 -50.33
CA THR A 268 1.12 22.81 -51.08
C THR A 268 0.37 22.92 -52.40
N THR A 269 -0.57 22.02 -52.70
CA THR A 269 -1.08 21.81 -54.07
C THR A 269 -2.57 22.04 -54.28
N LEU A 270 -3.40 21.97 -53.23
CA LEU A 270 -4.88 22.02 -53.32
C LEU A 270 -5.51 23.43 -53.31
N HIS A 271 -4.72 24.49 -53.51
CA HIS A 271 -5.22 25.86 -53.47
C HIS A 271 -5.72 26.33 -54.85
N THR A 272 -6.94 25.94 -55.23
CA THR A 272 -7.54 26.37 -56.51
C THR A 272 -8.20 27.76 -56.43
N GLY A 273 -7.67 28.72 -57.20
CA GLY A 273 -8.44 29.79 -57.85
C GLY A 273 -9.17 30.87 -57.01
N SER A 274 -9.09 30.86 -55.68
CA SER A 274 -9.65 31.94 -54.82
C SER A 274 -8.83 32.22 -53.56
N GLU A 275 -7.51 32.22 -53.71
CA GLU A 275 -6.57 32.29 -52.59
C GLU A 275 -6.63 33.66 -51.89
N ALA A 276 -6.95 33.66 -50.59
CA ALA A 276 -6.69 34.80 -49.72
C ALA A 276 -5.17 35.03 -49.60
N GLU A 277 -4.74 36.29 -49.50
CA GLU A 277 -3.33 36.71 -49.62
C GLU A 277 -2.38 36.20 -48.50
N ARG A 278 -2.78 35.33 -47.57
CA ARG A 278 -1.96 34.88 -46.42
C ARG A 278 -2.29 33.45 -45.93
N GLN A 279 -2.33 32.45 -46.81
CA GLN A 279 -2.58 31.05 -46.43
C GLN A 279 -1.27 30.28 -46.24
N LEU A 280 -1.07 29.75 -45.02
CA LEU A 280 0.05 28.88 -44.65
C LEU A 280 -0.10 27.47 -45.25
N PRO A 281 1.00 26.72 -45.46
CA PRO A 281 0.94 25.31 -45.83
C PRO A 281 0.09 24.49 -44.85
N LYS A 282 -0.73 23.58 -45.37
CA LYS A 282 -1.63 22.73 -44.57
C LYS A 282 -1.19 21.28 -44.59
N PHE A 283 -1.93 20.44 -43.88
CA PHE A 283 -1.81 18.99 -43.99
C PHE A 283 -3.05 18.43 -44.67
N ALA A 284 -2.87 17.38 -45.48
CA ALA A 284 -3.94 16.62 -46.12
C ALA A 284 -3.67 15.11 -46.05
N TYR A 285 -4.64 14.32 -46.52
CA TYR A 285 -4.50 12.89 -46.77
C TYR A 285 -4.49 12.62 -48.28
N ASP A 286 -3.44 11.99 -48.81
CA ASP A 286 -3.35 11.64 -50.24
C ASP A 286 -2.54 10.36 -50.48
N ASP A 287 -2.64 9.77 -51.67
CA ASP A 287 -1.86 8.60 -52.09
C ASP A 287 -0.54 9.05 -52.76
N PRO A 288 0.64 8.66 -52.25
CA PRO A 288 1.93 9.06 -52.82
C PRO A 288 2.18 8.51 -54.23
N ASN A 289 1.42 7.49 -54.66
CA ASN A 289 1.49 6.92 -56.02
C ASN A 289 0.50 7.58 -56.98
N LYS A 290 -0.29 8.54 -56.52
CA LYS A 290 -1.23 9.28 -57.38
C LYS A 290 -0.43 10.12 -58.38
N ALA A 291 -0.79 10.00 -59.66
CA ALA A 291 -0.06 10.64 -60.74
C ALA A 291 -0.04 12.18 -60.63
N SER A 292 -1.12 12.81 -60.16
CA SER A 292 -1.20 14.26 -59.95
C SER A 292 -2.34 14.64 -58.99
N VAL A 293 -2.28 15.85 -58.45
CA VAL A 293 -3.34 16.40 -57.58
C VAL A 293 -4.54 16.79 -58.41
N ASP A 294 -5.74 16.41 -57.96
CA ASP A 294 -6.99 16.76 -58.63
C ASP A 294 -7.06 18.28 -58.80
N TYR A 295 -7.49 18.76 -59.98
CA TYR A 295 -7.67 20.17 -60.34
C TYR A 295 -6.42 21.02 -60.61
N ASN A 296 -5.24 20.69 -60.07
CA ASN A 296 -4.00 21.46 -60.29
C ASN A 296 -2.98 20.72 -61.18
N ASN A 297 -3.09 19.41 -61.38
CA ASN A 297 -2.26 18.61 -62.29
C ASN A 297 -0.73 18.59 -62.01
N VAL A 298 -0.28 19.17 -60.89
CA VAL A 298 1.11 19.14 -60.43
C VAL A 298 1.36 17.86 -59.62
N ASN A 299 2.53 17.24 -59.79
CA ASN A 299 2.97 16.12 -58.96
C ASN A 299 3.25 16.60 -57.54
N ARG A 300 2.86 15.82 -56.54
CA ARG A 300 3.29 16.09 -55.16
C ARG A 300 4.78 15.80 -55.01
N LEU A 301 5.43 16.61 -54.19
CA LEU A 301 6.80 16.37 -53.77
C LEU A 301 6.85 15.10 -52.92
N GLN A 302 7.67 14.11 -53.26
CA GLN A 302 7.71 12.85 -52.52
C GLN A 302 8.19 13.05 -51.06
N GLU A 303 9.10 14.01 -50.84
CA GLU A 303 9.56 14.38 -49.50
C GLU A 303 8.45 15.01 -48.63
N SER A 304 7.37 15.52 -49.22
CA SER A 304 6.26 16.13 -48.45
C SER A 304 5.39 15.12 -47.70
N PHE A 305 5.54 13.83 -48.00
CA PHE A 305 4.91 12.70 -47.30
C PHE A 305 5.74 12.15 -46.15
N ASN A 306 7.00 12.59 -46.03
CA ASN A 306 7.98 12.01 -45.13
C ASN A 306 8.20 12.94 -43.94
N PHE A 307 8.25 12.34 -42.76
CA PHE A 307 8.40 13.04 -41.49
C PHE A 307 9.50 12.41 -40.66
N ALA A 308 10.28 13.23 -39.97
CA ALA A 308 11.20 12.76 -38.94
C ALA A 308 10.59 13.02 -37.56
N PHE A 309 10.86 12.13 -36.63
CA PHE A 309 10.42 12.23 -35.24
C PHE A 309 11.63 12.18 -34.32
N SER A 310 11.63 12.96 -33.24
CA SER A 310 12.62 12.86 -32.17
C SER A 310 11.97 13.02 -30.80
N TYR A 311 12.53 12.39 -29.78
CA TYR A 311 12.06 12.53 -28.40
C TYR A 311 12.96 13.50 -27.64
N LEU A 312 12.36 14.53 -27.04
CA LEU A 312 12.99 15.49 -26.13
C LEU A 312 12.66 15.08 -24.70
N PRO A 313 13.60 14.42 -23.98
CA PRO A 313 13.30 13.82 -22.69
C PRO A 313 12.95 14.82 -21.60
N PHE A 314 13.65 15.96 -21.55
CA PHE A 314 13.49 16.96 -20.47
C PHE A 314 12.06 17.53 -20.36
N GLU A 315 11.36 17.61 -21.48
CA GLU A 315 9.97 18.09 -21.59
C GLU A 315 8.96 16.95 -21.80
N ASP A 316 9.43 15.71 -21.90
CA ASP A 316 8.64 14.52 -22.27
C ASP A 316 7.81 14.77 -23.54
N ARG A 317 8.49 15.25 -24.60
CA ARG A 317 7.89 15.82 -25.80
C ARG A 317 8.43 15.17 -27.07
N ILE A 318 7.56 14.98 -28.04
CA ILE A 318 7.90 14.57 -29.40
C ILE A 318 8.07 15.79 -30.29
N LEU A 319 9.18 15.81 -31.03
CA LEU A 319 9.48 16.77 -32.07
C LEU A 319 9.18 16.16 -33.43
N ILE A 320 8.64 16.96 -34.36
CA ILE A 320 8.24 16.52 -35.70
C ILE A 320 8.79 17.50 -36.73
N GLN A 321 9.50 16.98 -37.72
CA GLN A 321 9.97 17.71 -38.90
C GLN A 321 9.43 17.07 -40.17
N SER A 322 9.09 17.89 -41.17
CA SER A 322 8.83 17.41 -42.54
C SER A 322 10.15 17.31 -43.31
N GLU A 323 10.36 16.23 -44.07
CA GLU A 323 11.57 16.09 -44.91
C GLU A 323 11.67 17.23 -45.93
N GLY A 324 10.55 17.61 -46.57
CA GLY A 324 10.52 18.85 -47.30
C GLY A 324 9.22 19.19 -48.01
N TYR A 325 9.09 20.47 -48.37
CA TYR A 325 7.97 21.03 -49.12
C TYR A 325 8.42 22.27 -49.88
N TYR A 326 7.59 22.77 -50.79
CA TYR A 326 7.87 24.01 -51.51
C TYR A 326 7.24 25.21 -50.78
N THR A 327 7.94 26.34 -50.74
CA THR A 327 7.33 27.64 -50.43
C THR A 327 6.51 28.15 -51.61
N ARG A 328 5.72 29.20 -51.41
CA ARG A 328 4.98 29.85 -52.49
C ARG A 328 5.79 30.99 -53.08
N ALA A 329 5.77 31.13 -54.40
CA ALA A 329 6.39 32.26 -55.08
C ALA A 329 5.62 33.56 -54.82
N TYR A 330 6.33 34.68 -54.64
CA TYR A 330 5.74 36.00 -54.41
C TYR A 330 6.47 37.12 -55.15
N ASN A 331 5.79 38.25 -55.37
CA ASN A 331 6.39 39.44 -55.94
C ASN A 331 7.03 40.29 -54.83
N LYS A 332 8.35 40.48 -54.87
CA LYS A 332 9.09 41.21 -53.83
C LYS A 332 8.81 42.71 -53.78
N LYS A 333 8.22 43.29 -54.83
CA LYS A 333 7.85 44.72 -54.85
C LYS A 333 6.47 44.98 -54.25
N THR A 334 5.53 44.05 -54.43
CA THR A 334 4.15 44.22 -53.98
C THR A 334 3.79 43.38 -52.75
N GLY A 335 4.60 42.38 -52.42
CA GLY A 335 4.31 41.38 -51.39
C GLY A 335 3.20 40.39 -51.78
N ALA A 336 2.66 40.48 -53.00
CA ALA A 336 1.57 39.62 -53.45
C ALA A 336 2.09 38.27 -53.98
N TRP A 337 1.36 37.18 -53.72
CA TRP A 337 1.69 35.86 -54.24
C TRP A 337 1.63 35.81 -55.77
N ALA A 338 2.51 35.01 -56.37
CA ALA A 338 2.66 34.84 -57.80
C ALA A 338 2.28 33.41 -58.22
N VAL A 339 1.61 33.30 -59.38
CA VAL A 339 1.23 32.01 -59.98
C VAL A 339 1.91 31.93 -61.36
N GLY A 340 2.66 30.85 -61.57
CA GLY A 340 3.33 30.55 -62.84
C GLY A 340 2.69 29.34 -63.53
N THR A 341 3.31 28.91 -64.62
CA THR A 341 2.93 27.69 -65.36
C THR A 341 4.01 26.63 -65.30
N VAL A 342 3.63 25.38 -65.09
CA VAL A 342 4.50 24.20 -65.24
C VAL A 342 4.19 23.53 -66.58
N ASP A 343 5.24 23.17 -67.32
CA ASP A 343 5.08 22.54 -68.65
C ASP A 343 4.34 21.20 -68.53
N GLY A 344 3.55 20.86 -69.55
CA GLY A 344 2.80 19.60 -69.57
C GLY A 344 3.70 18.38 -69.49
N THR A 345 4.94 18.45 -69.98
CA THR A 345 5.93 17.37 -69.84
C THR A 345 6.35 17.09 -68.40
N ASP A 346 6.20 18.08 -67.51
CA ASP A 346 6.64 18.03 -66.11
C ASP A 346 5.43 17.96 -65.14
N SER A 347 4.23 17.75 -65.71
CA SER A 347 2.96 17.55 -65.00
C SER A 347 2.60 16.06 -64.96
N GLY A 348 1.79 15.64 -63.99
CA GLY A 348 1.44 14.22 -63.84
C GLY A 348 0.44 13.67 -64.87
N ASP A 349 -0.25 14.54 -65.59
CA ASP A 349 -1.26 14.18 -66.60
C ASP A 349 -0.92 14.65 -68.03
N GLY A 350 0.22 15.30 -68.23
CA GLY A 350 0.66 15.81 -69.53
C GLY A 350 0.17 17.23 -69.87
N ASN A 351 -0.65 17.87 -69.03
CA ASN A 351 -1.25 19.19 -69.29
C ASN A 351 -0.54 20.31 -68.54
N THR A 352 -0.49 21.51 -69.12
CA THR A 352 0.06 22.69 -68.43
C THR A 352 -0.72 22.99 -67.15
N ALA A 353 0.01 23.04 -66.03
CA ALA A 353 -0.52 23.32 -64.71
C ALA A 353 -0.21 24.76 -64.27
N TYR A 354 -1.05 25.36 -63.42
CA TYR A 354 -0.85 26.70 -62.87
C TYR A 354 -0.60 26.64 -61.38
N THR A 355 0.61 26.98 -60.93
CA THR A 355 0.98 26.88 -59.52
C THR A 355 1.98 27.97 -59.11
N GLY A 356 1.88 28.41 -57.85
CA GLY A 356 2.93 29.18 -57.18
C GLY A 356 3.86 28.30 -56.33
N TRP A 357 3.59 27.00 -56.27
CA TRP A 357 4.19 26.03 -55.34
C TRP A 357 4.95 24.95 -56.13
N ASN A 358 6.00 25.33 -56.87
CA ASN A 358 6.89 24.41 -57.59
C ASN A 358 8.11 25.17 -58.13
N THR A 359 9.34 24.69 -57.87
CA THR A 359 10.58 25.34 -58.34
C THR A 359 10.69 25.44 -59.86
N SER A 360 9.97 24.59 -60.60
CA SER A 360 9.92 24.57 -62.07
C SER A 360 8.84 25.50 -62.66
N ALA A 361 8.08 26.22 -61.84
CA ALA A 361 7.06 27.15 -62.32
C ALA A 361 7.69 28.31 -63.11
N LYS A 362 7.24 28.52 -64.34
CA LYS A 362 7.66 29.62 -65.21
C LYS A 362 6.71 30.80 -65.06
N PHE A 363 7.25 31.98 -64.81
CA PHE A 363 6.46 33.21 -64.64
C PHE A 363 6.48 34.06 -65.92
N PRO A 364 5.46 34.90 -66.15
CA PRO A 364 5.44 35.83 -67.28
C PRO A 364 6.66 36.77 -67.25
N SER A 365 7.33 36.92 -68.40
CA SER A 365 8.59 37.69 -68.52
C SER A 365 8.49 39.16 -68.12
N ASN A 366 7.28 39.73 -68.08
CA ASN A 366 7.05 41.12 -67.65
C ASN A 366 7.02 41.31 -66.13
N ILE A 367 7.02 40.22 -65.35
CA ILE A 367 7.08 40.25 -63.87
C ILE A 367 8.19 39.36 -63.29
N GLU A 368 8.84 38.53 -64.10
CA GLU A 368 9.81 37.51 -63.68
C GLU A 368 10.96 38.06 -62.81
N ASP A 369 11.54 39.22 -63.17
CA ASP A 369 12.61 39.87 -62.37
C ASP A 369 12.15 40.35 -60.99
N ASP A 370 10.83 40.51 -60.81
CA ASP A 370 10.18 40.96 -59.58
C ASP A 370 9.66 39.79 -58.73
N ILE A 371 9.72 38.55 -59.23
CA ILE A 371 9.29 37.36 -58.50
C ILE A 371 10.46 36.75 -57.73
N VAL A 372 10.18 36.37 -56.49
CA VAL A 372 10.94 35.37 -55.73
C VAL A 372 10.25 34.04 -55.94
N SER A 373 10.91 33.14 -56.67
CA SER A 373 10.37 31.81 -56.97
C SER A 373 10.23 30.98 -55.69
N SER A 374 9.37 29.96 -55.74
CA SER A 374 9.29 28.95 -54.68
C SER A 374 10.64 28.26 -54.49
N GLU A 375 10.97 27.96 -53.24
CA GLU A 375 12.17 27.20 -52.85
C GLU A 375 11.75 25.91 -52.14
N LYS A 376 12.58 24.87 -52.23
CA LYS A 376 12.40 23.67 -51.41
C LYS A 376 12.92 23.98 -50.01
N ILE A 377 12.07 23.81 -49.01
CA ILE A 377 12.43 23.84 -47.60
C ILE A 377 12.54 22.40 -47.12
N GLU A 378 13.58 22.13 -46.34
CA GLU A 378 13.89 20.82 -45.78
C GLU A 378 13.89 20.92 -44.26
N ASP A 379 13.55 19.82 -43.58
CA ASP A 379 13.61 19.70 -42.11
C ASP A 379 12.78 20.75 -41.33
N ALA A 380 11.69 21.24 -41.92
CA ALA A 380 10.84 22.23 -41.26
C ALA A 380 10.02 21.63 -40.13
N TYR A 381 10.03 22.29 -38.97
CA TYR A 381 9.25 21.89 -37.81
C TYR A 381 7.74 21.99 -38.06
N VAL A 382 6.99 20.97 -37.64
CA VAL A 382 5.52 21.03 -37.59
C VAL A 382 5.09 21.84 -36.38
N ARG A 383 4.39 22.95 -36.59
CA ARG A 383 4.04 23.90 -35.52
C ARG A 383 2.58 24.32 -35.55
N LEU A 384 2.05 24.66 -34.38
CA LEU A 384 0.75 25.29 -34.23
C LEU A 384 0.94 26.81 -34.18
N VAL A 385 0.41 27.54 -35.16
CA VAL A 385 0.47 29.00 -35.21
C VAL A 385 -0.80 29.59 -34.61
N GLU A 386 -0.64 30.60 -33.76
CA GLU A 386 -1.73 31.39 -33.20
C GLU A 386 -1.87 32.70 -33.99
N LEU A 387 -2.82 32.72 -34.93
CA LEU A 387 -3.27 33.94 -35.61
C LEU A 387 -4.36 34.61 -34.76
N SER A 388 -4.62 35.91 -34.98
CA SER A 388 -5.46 36.80 -34.14
C SER A 388 -6.68 36.16 -33.44
N SER A 389 -7.38 35.22 -34.08
CA SER A 389 -8.47 34.44 -33.45
C SER A 389 -8.50 32.96 -33.86
N VAL A 390 -7.44 32.43 -34.51
CA VAL A 390 -7.42 31.09 -35.10
C VAL A 390 -6.09 30.41 -34.81
N ARG A 391 -6.16 29.16 -34.36
CA ARG A 391 -5.05 28.22 -34.26
C ARG A 391 -5.04 27.28 -35.45
N GLU A 392 -3.92 27.23 -36.15
CA GLU A 392 -3.75 26.45 -37.38
C GLU A 392 -2.43 25.67 -37.35
N LEU A 393 -2.47 24.40 -37.78
CA LEU A 393 -1.28 23.54 -37.86
C LEU A 393 -0.62 23.72 -39.23
N THR A 394 0.69 23.97 -39.24
CA THR A 394 1.49 24.22 -40.45
C THR A 394 2.91 23.66 -40.26
N VAL A 395 3.72 23.70 -41.31
CA VAL A 395 5.18 23.61 -41.22
C VAL A 395 5.81 24.98 -41.09
N ALA A 396 7.00 25.04 -40.50
CA ALA A 396 7.79 26.25 -40.34
C ALA A 396 8.34 26.75 -41.69
N SER A 397 7.60 27.64 -42.32
CA SER A 397 8.14 28.68 -43.19
C SER A 397 7.22 29.87 -43.09
N GLU A 398 7.77 31.03 -42.74
CA GLU A 398 7.48 32.32 -43.36
C GLU A 398 8.16 33.43 -42.56
N ASN A 399 8.69 34.43 -43.28
CA ASN A 399 9.10 35.71 -42.73
C ASN A 399 7.87 36.45 -42.19
N GLU A 400 7.63 36.41 -40.89
CA GLU A 400 6.75 37.37 -40.22
C GLU A 400 7.42 38.76 -40.28
N GLU A 401 7.04 39.57 -41.27
CA GLU A 401 7.23 41.01 -41.56
C GLU A 401 8.42 41.86 -41.01
N ASP A 402 9.37 41.34 -40.23
CA ASP A 402 10.61 42.02 -39.80
C ASP A 402 11.80 41.06 -39.56
N VAL A 403 11.67 39.77 -39.92
CA VAL A 403 12.78 38.81 -39.84
C VAL A 403 13.49 38.75 -41.20
N VAL A 404 14.79 39.04 -41.23
CA VAL A 404 15.69 38.73 -42.35
C VAL A 404 15.43 37.29 -42.76
N ASN A 405 15.20 37.03 -44.06
CA ASN A 405 15.04 35.68 -44.57
C ASN A 405 16.14 34.77 -43.95
N PRO A 406 15.80 33.72 -43.18
CA PRO A 406 16.81 32.80 -42.65
C PRO A 406 17.58 32.08 -43.77
N ASN A 407 17.03 32.07 -44.99
CA ASN A 407 17.68 31.61 -46.20
C ASN A 407 18.44 32.73 -46.96
N ASP A 408 18.52 33.96 -46.43
CA ASP A 408 19.46 34.98 -46.90
C ASP A 408 20.88 34.59 -46.47
N ALA A 409 21.45 33.68 -47.26
CA ALA A 409 22.87 33.55 -47.55
C ALA A 409 23.86 33.87 -46.41
N SER A 410 23.71 33.23 -45.24
CA SER A 410 24.77 33.12 -44.21
C SER A 410 24.54 31.96 -43.24
N GLY A 411 24.47 30.73 -43.74
CA GLY A 411 25.07 29.56 -43.08
C GLY A 411 24.38 28.87 -41.89
N ASN A 412 23.35 29.43 -41.24
CA ASN A 412 22.69 28.72 -40.13
C ASN A 412 21.37 28.09 -40.58
N LYS A 413 21.47 26.95 -41.28
CA LYS A 413 20.36 26.01 -41.33
C LYS A 413 20.32 25.29 -39.99
N TYR A 414 19.18 25.28 -39.28
CA TYR A 414 18.98 24.41 -38.11
C TYR A 414 18.79 22.96 -38.60
N ASN A 415 19.85 22.38 -39.18
CA ASN A 415 19.88 21.02 -39.72
C ASN A 415 20.01 19.95 -38.62
N GLU A 416 20.19 20.38 -37.38
CA GLU A 416 20.37 19.56 -36.20
C GLU A 416 19.22 19.93 -35.26
N TRP A 417 18.52 18.96 -34.67
CA TRP A 417 17.30 19.09 -33.84
C TRP A 417 17.40 20.12 -32.68
N GLU A 418 17.56 21.39 -33.03
CA GLU A 418 17.89 22.56 -32.22
C GLU A 418 16.95 23.69 -32.62
N GLY A 419 16.66 24.63 -31.71
CA GLY A 419 15.74 25.74 -32.01
C GLY A 419 14.26 25.35 -32.06
N TYR A 420 13.90 24.15 -31.59
CA TYR A 420 12.51 23.68 -31.51
C TYR A 420 11.61 24.55 -30.62
N ASP A 421 12.16 25.38 -29.74
CA ASP A 421 11.43 26.35 -28.90
C ASP A 421 11.41 27.78 -29.49
N ASP A 422 11.94 27.98 -30.70
CA ASP A 422 11.88 29.26 -31.37
C ASP A 422 10.42 29.65 -31.66
N LEU A 423 10.02 30.86 -31.28
CA LEU A 423 8.65 31.33 -31.41
C LEU A 423 8.23 31.55 -32.88
N SER A 424 9.18 31.78 -33.77
CA SER A 424 8.98 32.11 -35.19
C SER A 424 9.11 30.91 -36.13
N ILE A 425 9.98 29.94 -35.82
CA ILE A 425 10.27 28.79 -36.70
C ILE A 425 10.28 27.44 -35.97
N GLY A 426 10.20 27.43 -34.64
CA GLY A 426 10.16 26.21 -33.83
C GLY A 426 8.75 25.65 -33.70
N MET A 427 8.64 24.56 -32.93
CA MET A 427 7.38 23.96 -32.58
C MET A 427 6.74 24.72 -31.41
N ASN A 428 5.64 25.42 -31.62
CA ASN A 428 4.90 26.12 -30.55
C ASN A 428 3.76 25.26 -29.93
N THR A 429 3.92 23.94 -29.97
CA THR A 429 2.98 22.96 -29.40
C THR A 429 3.73 21.77 -28.83
N THR A 430 3.30 21.28 -27.67
CA THR A 430 3.83 20.04 -27.10
C THR A 430 3.06 18.89 -27.71
N VAL A 431 3.79 17.99 -28.36
CA VAL A 431 3.26 16.72 -28.86
C VAL A 431 3.76 15.63 -27.94
N THR A 432 2.89 14.72 -27.55
CA THR A 432 3.28 13.47 -26.91
C THR A 432 2.79 12.32 -27.80
N LEU A 433 3.40 11.15 -27.68
CA LEU A 433 2.71 9.94 -28.09
C LEU A 433 1.47 9.79 -27.19
N GLY A 434 0.40 9.17 -27.69
CA GLY A 434 -0.82 8.90 -26.91
C GLY A 434 -0.48 8.30 -25.55
N GLN A 435 -1.42 8.31 -24.58
CA GLN A 435 -1.18 7.72 -23.24
C GLN A 435 -0.56 6.34 -23.39
N GLY A 436 0.77 6.24 -23.26
CA GLY A 436 1.50 5.07 -23.71
C GLY A 436 0.95 3.84 -23.02
N LEU A 437 0.77 2.76 -23.78
CA LEU A 437 0.23 1.49 -23.28
C LEU A 437 1.15 0.85 -22.24
N LEU A 438 1.21 1.36 -21.00
CA LEU A 438 2.03 0.81 -19.93
C LEU A 438 1.99 -0.73 -19.93
N THR A 439 3.16 -1.36 -19.91
CA THR A 439 3.34 -2.81 -19.95
C THR A 439 2.40 -3.53 -18.98
N TYR A 440 2.27 -2.97 -17.77
CA TYR A 440 1.24 -3.34 -16.80
C TYR A 440 0.45 -2.10 -16.43
N GLN A 441 -0.87 -2.22 -16.43
CA GLN A 441 -1.79 -1.12 -16.16
C GLN A 441 -1.98 -0.98 -14.64
N PRO A 442 -1.49 0.11 -14.01
CA PRO A 442 -1.72 0.35 -12.59
C PRO A 442 -3.22 0.47 -12.31
N THR A 443 -3.63 -0.01 -11.14
CA THR A 443 -4.99 0.11 -10.62
C THR A 443 -4.95 0.37 -9.12
N THR A 444 -6.11 0.63 -8.53
CA THR A 444 -6.29 0.70 -7.09
C THR A 444 -7.31 -0.34 -6.63
N ILE A 445 -7.39 -0.54 -5.31
CA ILE A 445 -8.45 -1.30 -4.65
C ILE A 445 -9.13 -0.32 -3.68
N GLU A 446 -10.45 -0.32 -3.65
CA GLU A 446 -11.22 0.57 -2.78
C GLU A 446 -10.89 0.35 -1.31
N GLU A 447 -10.99 1.41 -0.51
CA GLU A 447 -10.75 1.32 0.94
C GLU A 447 -11.82 0.46 1.63
N GLY A 448 -11.43 -0.57 2.37
CA GLY A 448 -12.37 -1.51 2.99
C GLY A 448 -11.73 -2.75 3.60
N LEU A 449 -12.57 -3.66 4.11
CA LEU A 449 -12.14 -4.98 4.58
C LEU A 449 -12.36 -6.04 3.51
N TYR A 450 -11.34 -6.86 3.27
CA TYR A 450 -11.32 -7.91 2.26
C TYR A 450 -10.76 -9.21 2.81
N MET A 451 -11.27 -10.33 2.30
CA MET A 451 -10.54 -11.60 2.26
C MET A 451 -9.71 -11.62 0.97
N ILE A 452 -8.45 -12.03 1.06
CA ILE A 452 -7.54 -12.10 -0.09
C ILE A 452 -7.44 -13.56 -0.53
N LYS A 453 -7.75 -13.84 -1.80
CA LYS A 453 -7.79 -15.19 -2.34
C LYS A 453 -6.78 -15.37 -3.45
N PHE A 454 -6.04 -16.46 -3.41
CA PHE A 454 -5.05 -16.83 -4.41
C PHE A 454 -5.73 -17.34 -5.67
N ALA A 455 -5.37 -16.76 -6.81
CA ALA A 455 -5.82 -17.23 -8.11
C ALA A 455 -4.73 -18.06 -8.80
N SER A 456 -3.53 -17.50 -8.97
CA SER A 456 -2.44 -18.18 -9.66
C SER A 456 -1.06 -17.57 -9.39
N ASN A 457 -0.04 -18.41 -9.50
CA ASN A 457 1.36 -18.04 -9.62
C ASN A 457 2.09 -19.23 -10.25
N ALA A 458 2.89 -19.00 -11.29
CA ALA A 458 3.57 -20.07 -12.03
C ALA A 458 4.64 -20.84 -11.22
N ARG A 459 5.14 -20.26 -10.11
CA ARG A 459 6.25 -20.81 -9.31
C ARG A 459 5.88 -21.11 -7.86
N ARG A 460 4.67 -20.78 -7.42
CA ARG A 460 4.26 -20.99 -6.02
C ARG A 460 3.87 -22.45 -5.79
N SER A 461 4.55 -23.12 -4.85
CA SER A 461 4.30 -24.52 -4.50
C SER A 461 3.51 -24.70 -3.20
N ASN A 462 3.38 -23.64 -2.39
CA ASN A 462 2.72 -23.63 -1.09
C ASN A 462 1.36 -22.94 -1.09
N ALA A 463 0.73 -22.76 -2.26
CA ALA A 463 -0.61 -22.22 -2.41
C ALA A 463 -1.30 -22.89 -3.60
N THR A 464 -2.59 -23.17 -3.46
CA THR A 464 -3.46 -23.72 -4.51
C THR A 464 -4.51 -22.67 -4.90
N GLU A 465 -4.92 -22.65 -6.16
CA GLU A 465 -6.03 -21.80 -6.62
C GLU A 465 -7.24 -21.98 -5.69
N GLY A 466 -7.71 -20.87 -5.11
CA GLY A 466 -8.82 -20.86 -4.18
C GLY A 466 -8.44 -20.68 -2.71
N ASP A 467 -7.16 -20.83 -2.36
CA ASP A 467 -6.67 -20.62 -1.00
C ASP A 467 -6.78 -19.16 -0.57
N TYR A 468 -7.05 -18.92 0.71
CA TYR A 468 -7.11 -17.58 1.28
C TYR A 468 -5.81 -17.23 2.01
N PHE A 469 -5.39 -15.98 1.88
CA PHE A 469 -4.30 -15.43 2.69
C PHE A 469 -4.85 -15.08 4.07
N ILE A 470 -4.39 -15.76 5.10
CA ILE A 470 -4.90 -15.64 6.48
C ILE A 470 -3.74 -15.53 7.48
N SER A 471 -4.08 -15.21 8.73
CA SER A 471 -3.20 -15.42 9.87
C SER A 471 -3.59 -16.67 10.66
N ASN A 472 -2.61 -17.40 11.22
CA ASN A 472 -2.90 -18.49 12.17
C ASN A 472 -3.14 -17.93 13.59
N LEU A 473 -3.40 -18.82 14.56
CA LEU A 473 -3.61 -18.42 15.95
C LEU A 473 -2.38 -17.75 16.59
N GLY A 474 -1.18 -17.97 16.08
CA GLY A 474 0.07 -17.36 16.54
C GLY A 474 0.43 -16.04 15.85
N GLY A 475 -0.33 -15.60 14.83
CA GLY A 475 -0.05 -14.36 14.09
C GLY A 475 0.81 -14.53 12.84
N TYR A 476 1.21 -15.74 12.47
CA TYR A 476 1.94 -16.00 11.21
C TYR A 476 1.00 -15.87 10.01
N TYR A 477 1.51 -15.44 8.86
CA TYR A 477 0.70 -15.29 7.64
C TYR A 477 1.01 -16.37 6.61
N GLY A 478 0.01 -16.75 5.84
CA GLY A 478 0.18 -17.67 4.73
C GLY A 478 -1.10 -17.94 3.96
N PHE A 479 -0.94 -18.55 2.79
CA PHE A 479 -2.08 -19.09 2.05
C PHE A 479 -2.53 -20.40 2.67
N SER A 480 -3.85 -20.61 2.67
CA SER A 480 -4.42 -21.86 3.11
C SER A 480 -5.86 -22.06 2.62
N GLU A 481 -6.21 -23.33 2.42
CA GLU A 481 -7.59 -23.70 2.10
C GLU A 481 -8.56 -23.33 3.23
N GLN A 482 -9.76 -22.91 2.84
CA GLN A 482 -10.88 -22.79 3.76
C GLN A 482 -11.43 -24.18 4.07
N ALA A 483 -11.13 -24.70 5.26
CA ALA A 483 -11.59 -26.03 5.66
C ALA A 483 -13.13 -26.07 5.72
N LYS A 484 -13.71 -27.27 5.50
CA LYS A 484 -15.17 -27.49 5.32
C LYS A 484 -16.07 -26.78 6.35
N ASN A 485 -15.65 -26.76 7.62
CA ASN A 485 -16.43 -26.18 8.72
C ASN A 485 -15.88 -24.81 9.15
N GLN A 486 -15.14 -24.10 8.30
CA GLN A 486 -14.64 -22.75 8.59
C GLN A 486 -15.41 -21.72 7.76
N ASN A 487 -15.80 -20.62 8.39
CA ASN A 487 -16.31 -19.45 7.69
C ASN A 487 -15.34 -18.27 7.88
N TYR A 488 -14.54 -17.98 6.86
CA TYR A 488 -13.55 -16.89 6.95
C TYR A 488 -14.17 -15.50 7.05
N ASP A 489 -15.44 -15.31 6.65
CA ASP A 489 -16.15 -14.05 6.86
C ASP A 489 -16.42 -13.78 8.36
N HIS A 490 -16.40 -14.81 9.21
CA HIS A 490 -16.58 -14.69 10.66
C HIS A 490 -15.24 -14.70 11.43
N MET A 491 -14.11 -14.80 10.72
CA MET A 491 -12.78 -14.97 11.35
C MET A 491 -11.90 -13.76 11.06
N PRO A 492 -11.72 -12.83 12.03
CA PRO A 492 -10.89 -11.63 11.87
C PRO A 492 -9.46 -11.87 11.35
N ALA A 493 -8.85 -13.01 11.69
CA ALA A 493 -7.54 -13.42 11.19
C ALA A 493 -7.47 -13.57 9.65
N ALA A 494 -8.59 -13.75 8.97
CA ALA A 494 -8.69 -13.82 7.50
C ALA A 494 -9.03 -12.47 6.85
N HIS A 495 -9.28 -11.43 7.65
CA HIS A 495 -9.69 -10.12 7.18
C HIS A 495 -8.50 -9.17 7.06
N TRP A 496 -8.43 -8.47 5.93
CA TRP A 496 -7.38 -7.51 5.62
C TRP A 496 -8.00 -6.17 5.31
N TYR A 497 -7.63 -5.15 6.08
CA TYR A 497 -7.97 -3.78 5.81
C TYR A 497 -7.06 -3.23 4.73
N VAL A 498 -7.68 -2.85 3.62
CA VAL A 498 -7.07 -2.17 2.49
C VAL A 498 -7.36 -0.69 2.63
N LYS A 499 -6.30 0.13 2.68
CA LYS A 499 -6.41 1.59 2.69
C LYS A 499 -5.91 2.14 1.37
N GLN A 500 -6.72 2.95 0.71
CA GLN A 500 -6.32 3.68 -0.49
C GLN A 500 -5.52 4.93 -0.10
N ASN A 501 -4.31 5.07 -0.64
CA ASN A 501 -3.41 6.18 -0.32
C ASN A 501 -3.40 7.21 -1.44
N GLY A 502 -4.53 7.90 -1.57
CA GLY A 502 -4.80 8.86 -2.63
C GLY A 502 -6.27 8.82 -3.02
N ASN A 503 -6.64 9.57 -4.05
CA ASN A 503 -8.00 9.69 -4.55
C ASN A 503 -8.11 9.41 -6.06
N THR A 504 -7.14 8.71 -6.62
CA THR A 504 -7.09 8.33 -8.04
C THR A 504 -7.35 6.83 -8.21
N ASN A 505 -7.81 6.43 -9.40
CA ASN A 505 -8.06 5.01 -9.74
C ASN A 505 -6.77 4.18 -9.90
N THR A 506 -5.62 4.80 -9.70
CA THR A 506 -4.28 4.18 -9.71
C THR A 506 -3.57 4.36 -8.37
N ALA A 507 -4.26 4.92 -7.36
CA ALA A 507 -3.64 5.20 -6.07
C ALA A 507 -3.09 3.91 -5.43
N PRO A 508 -1.87 3.96 -4.86
CA PRO A 508 -1.31 2.82 -4.15
C PRO A 508 -2.14 2.51 -2.91
N ILE A 509 -2.05 1.27 -2.44
CA ILE A 509 -2.80 0.79 -1.27
C ILE A 509 -1.86 0.38 -0.14
N SER A 510 -2.36 0.36 1.09
CA SER A 510 -1.71 -0.33 2.21
C SER A 510 -2.61 -1.43 2.73
N ILE A 511 -2.02 -2.55 3.15
CA ILE A 511 -2.72 -3.76 3.56
C ILE A 511 -2.34 -4.08 5.00
N THR A 512 -3.32 -4.28 5.88
CA THR A 512 -3.09 -4.62 7.29
C THR A 512 -4.10 -5.67 7.74
N ASN A 513 -3.66 -6.75 8.39
CA ASN A 513 -4.59 -7.73 8.94
C ASN A 513 -5.44 -7.10 10.05
N ARG A 514 -6.71 -7.50 10.15
CA ARG A 514 -7.65 -6.93 11.12
C ARG A 514 -7.30 -7.33 12.56
N GLU A 515 -6.77 -8.54 12.76
CA GLU A 515 -6.46 -9.10 14.09
C GLU A 515 -4.98 -8.97 14.49
N PHE A 516 -4.06 -9.24 13.57
CA PHE A 516 -2.61 -9.21 13.81
C PHE A 516 -1.98 -8.07 13.01
N ASN A 517 -1.88 -6.88 13.58
CA ASN A 517 -1.53 -5.65 12.83
C ASN A 517 -0.15 -5.08 13.18
N ASP A 518 0.64 -5.80 13.96
CA ASP A 518 2.02 -5.48 14.24
C ASP A 518 2.88 -5.60 12.98
N GLY A 519 3.63 -4.53 12.69
CA GLY A 519 4.39 -4.41 11.46
C GLY A 519 5.62 -5.31 11.38
N ASP A 520 6.12 -5.80 12.51
CA ASP A 520 7.37 -6.57 12.62
C ASP A 520 7.09 -8.08 12.61
N THR A 521 6.80 -8.67 11.45
CA THR A 521 6.82 -10.13 11.32
C THR A 521 8.27 -10.61 11.30
N TRP A 522 8.68 -11.29 12.38
CA TRP A 522 9.97 -11.96 12.45
C TRP A 522 9.93 -13.22 11.56
N ASN A 523 10.76 -13.26 10.52
CA ASN A 523 11.10 -14.52 9.88
C ASN A 523 11.99 -15.35 10.83
N GLU A 524 11.99 -16.68 10.66
CA GLU A 524 12.83 -17.61 11.44
C GLU A 524 14.33 -17.25 11.42
N ASP A 525 14.78 -16.52 10.40
CA ASP A 525 16.17 -16.10 10.18
C ASP A 525 16.56 -14.79 10.90
N GLY A 526 15.63 -14.15 11.62
CA GLY A 526 15.88 -12.89 12.32
C GLY A 526 15.84 -11.63 11.43
N THR A 527 15.40 -11.72 10.18
CA THR A 527 15.19 -10.56 9.30
C THR A 527 13.73 -10.12 9.33
N ALA A 528 13.46 -8.92 9.87
CA ALA A 528 12.13 -8.32 9.79
C ALA A 528 11.93 -7.73 8.38
N LYS A 529 10.94 -8.24 7.64
CA LYS A 529 10.47 -7.64 6.39
C LYS A 529 9.04 -7.16 6.59
N ASN A 530 8.89 -5.86 6.85
CA ASN A 530 7.58 -5.26 7.15
C ASN A 530 6.82 -4.99 5.83
N TYR A 531 6.26 -6.02 5.20
CA TYR A 531 5.45 -5.87 4.00
C TYR A 531 3.98 -5.50 4.29
N PHE A 532 3.58 -5.42 5.54
CA PHE A 532 2.20 -5.10 5.93
C PHE A 532 2.16 -3.92 6.90
N GLY A 533 1.02 -3.23 6.96
CA GLY A 533 0.81 -2.06 7.82
C GLY A 533 0.46 -0.81 7.03
N LEU A 534 -0.15 0.16 7.71
CA LEU A 534 -0.71 1.37 7.10
C LEU A 534 0.31 2.29 6.41
N ASN A 535 1.60 2.13 6.75
CA ASN A 535 2.71 2.92 6.20
C ASN A 535 3.46 2.19 5.07
N ASN A 536 3.04 0.96 4.72
CA ASN A 536 3.63 0.18 3.64
C ASN A 536 2.70 0.24 2.44
N TYR A 537 3.18 0.84 1.36
CA TYR A 537 2.38 1.18 0.20
C TYR A 537 2.73 0.27 -0.98
N PHE A 538 1.71 -0.19 -1.71
CA PHE A 538 1.82 -1.11 -2.82
C PHE A 538 1.06 -0.61 -4.03
N GLN A 539 1.69 -0.65 -5.22
CA GLN A 539 0.96 -0.45 -6.46
C GLN A 539 0.31 -1.75 -6.92
N ALA A 540 -1.02 -1.77 -7.02
CA ALA A 540 -1.74 -2.87 -7.64
C ALA A 540 -1.76 -2.70 -9.17
N PHE A 541 -1.78 -3.82 -9.88
CA PHE A 541 -1.93 -3.88 -11.33
C PHE A 541 -3.07 -4.81 -11.69
N LYS A 542 -3.90 -4.42 -12.66
CA LYS A 542 -5.02 -5.24 -13.11
C LYS A 542 -4.59 -6.27 -14.16
N THR A 543 -5.16 -7.46 -14.09
CA THR A 543 -5.17 -8.43 -15.17
C THR A 543 -6.42 -8.23 -16.05
N ASP A 544 -6.47 -8.91 -17.21
CA ASP A 544 -7.61 -8.84 -18.12
C ASP A 544 -8.92 -9.40 -17.51
N ASP A 545 -8.82 -10.28 -16.50
CA ASP A 545 -9.94 -10.87 -15.76
C ASP A 545 -10.28 -10.13 -14.45
N ASN A 546 -9.86 -8.86 -14.32
CA ASN A 546 -10.07 -7.98 -13.15
C ASN A 546 -9.49 -8.48 -11.82
N LYS A 547 -8.60 -9.47 -11.86
CA LYS A 547 -7.77 -9.82 -10.71
C LYS A 547 -6.61 -8.82 -10.60
N VAL A 548 -5.87 -8.91 -9.50
CA VAL A 548 -4.76 -7.99 -9.22
C VAL A 548 -3.48 -8.74 -8.93
N PHE A 549 -2.35 -8.16 -9.28
CA PHE A 549 -1.04 -8.62 -8.82
C PHE A 549 -0.19 -7.42 -8.38
N PHE A 550 0.91 -7.72 -7.71
CA PHE A 550 1.89 -6.75 -7.22
C PHE A 550 3.28 -7.07 -7.79
N VAL A 551 4.12 -6.04 -7.94
CA VAL A 551 5.49 -6.18 -8.48
C VAL A 551 6.55 -6.29 -7.38
N SER A 552 6.16 -6.07 -6.13
CA SER A 552 7.02 -6.20 -4.95
C SER A 552 6.18 -6.54 -3.71
N GLY A 553 6.78 -7.17 -2.71
CA GLY A 553 6.17 -7.44 -1.40
C GLY A 553 6.04 -8.93 -1.11
N VAL A 554 5.22 -9.31 -0.13
CA VAL A 554 5.04 -10.73 0.25
C VAL A 554 4.40 -11.58 -0.87
N PHE A 555 3.72 -10.93 -1.81
CA PHE A 555 3.04 -11.57 -2.94
C PHE A 555 3.98 -11.81 -4.14
N THR A 556 5.30 -11.70 -3.94
CA THR A 556 6.33 -11.87 -4.98
C THR A 556 7.52 -12.75 -4.56
N GLU A 557 7.45 -13.46 -3.43
CA GLU A 557 8.60 -14.15 -2.79
C GLU A 557 9.24 -15.29 -3.61
N THR A 558 8.55 -15.85 -4.61
CA THR A 558 9.07 -16.99 -5.40
C THR A 558 9.76 -16.57 -6.71
N GLY A 559 10.06 -15.27 -6.87
CA GLY A 559 10.52 -14.70 -8.14
C GLY A 559 9.43 -14.66 -9.22
N ALA A 560 8.19 -15.03 -8.86
CA ALA A 560 6.99 -14.85 -9.67
C ALA A 560 5.89 -14.19 -8.83
N ARG A 561 4.94 -13.56 -9.52
CA ARG A 561 3.93 -12.67 -8.91
C ARG A 561 2.64 -13.45 -8.66
N ASP A 562 2.10 -13.32 -7.46
CA ASP A 562 0.77 -13.84 -7.18
C ASP A 562 -0.29 -12.97 -7.86
N THR A 563 -1.20 -13.63 -8.56
CA THR A 563 -2.47 -13.06 -8.97
C THR A 563 -3.51 -13.37 -7.91
N LEU A 564 -4.22 -12.34 -7.47
CA LEU A 564 -5.07 -12.33 -6.29
C LEU A 564 -6.46 -11.77 -6.62
N GLU A 565 -7.44 -12.25 -5.86
CA GLU A 565 -8.81 -11.72 -5.83
C GLU A 565 -9.07 -11.11 -4.44
N PHE A 566 -9.60 -9.89 -4.43
CA PHE A 566 -9.98 -9.18 -3.20
C PHE A 566 -11.49 -9.27 -3.02
N ILE A 567 -11.93 -10.11 -2.09
CA ILE A 567 -13.33 -10.40 -1.83
C ILE A 567 -13.80 -9.54 -0.64
N PRO A 568 -14.75 -8.60 -0.81
CA PRO A 568 -15.23 -7.78 0.30
C PRO A 568 -15.79 -8.64 1.45
N VAL A 569 -15.42 -8.30 2.68
CA VAL A 569 -16.05 -8.87 3.89
C VAL A 569 -17.51 -8.40 3.96
N SER A 570 -18.40 -9.24 4.48
CA SER A 570 -19.83 -8.91 4.59
C SER A 570 -20.09 -7.72 5.51
N ASP A 571 -21.17 -6.99 5.25
CA ASP A 571 -21.54 -5.81 6.07
C ASP A 571 -21.91 -6.19 7.52
N ALA A 572 -22.42 -7.41 7.73
CA ALA A 572 -22.68 -7.93 9.07
C ALA A 572 -21.38 -8.09 9.87
N SER A 573 -20.37 -8.72 9.28
CA SER A 573 -19.07 -8.96 9.91
C SER A 573 -18.23 -7.69 10.06
N LYS A 574 -18.44 -6.67 9.21
CA LYS A 574 -17.85 -5.32 9.41
C LYS A 574 -18.45 -4.61 10.62
N ALA A 575 -19.74 -4.78 10.88
CA ALA A 575 -20.46 -4.08 11.95
C ALA A 575 -20.37 -4.79 13.31
N ASP A 576 -20.00 -6.06 13.35
CA ASP A 576 -19.84 -6.81 14.59
C ASP A 576 -18.49 -6.53 15.27
N LYS A 577 -18.55 -5.96 16.47
CA LYS A 577 -17.40 -5.69 17.34
C LYS A 577 -16.92 -6.91 18.13
N TYR A 578 -17.76 -7.95 18.25
CA TYR A 578 -17.46 -9.20 18.97
C TYR A 578 -17.03 -10.32 18.02
N LEU A 579 -16.85 -10.01 16.74
CA LEU A 579 -16.60 -10.99 15.69
C LEU A 579 -15.42 -11.92 16.04
N GLY A 580 -15.63 -13.22 15.88
CA GLY A 580 -14.61 -14.24 16.08
C GLY A 580 -14.37 -14.65 17.54
N TYR A 581 -15.10 -14.10 18.52
CA TYR A 581 -14.99 -14.49 19.93
C TYR A 581 -16.35 -14.63 20.61
N LYS A 582 -16.49 -15.59 21.53
CA LYS A 582 -17.70 -15.66 22.36
C LYS A 582 -17.75 -14.48 23.32
N HIS A 583 -18.81 -13.67 23.21
CA HIS A 583 -19.13 -12.64 24.20
C HIS A 583 -20.21 -13.12 25.18
N VAL A 584 -19.99 -12.84 26.46
CA VAL A 584 -20.87 -13.08 27.60
C VAL A 584 -20.63 -11.93 28.57
N ASP A 585 -21.65 -11.12 28.81
CA ASP A 585 -21.57 -10.00 29.74
C ASP A 585 -21.76 -10.46 31.21
N GLU A 586 -21.50 -9.57 32.17
CA GLU A 586 -21.64 -9.84 33.60
C GLU A 586 -23.05 -10.36 33.99
N ALA A 587 -24.11 -9.81 33.37
CA ALA A 587 -25.48 -10.21 33.68
C ALA A 587 -25.75 -11.65 33.20
N GLN A 588 -25.33 -11.99 31.98
CA GLN A 588 -25.39 -13.34 31.44
C GLN A 588 -24.53 -14.31 32.25
N ALA A 589 -23.29 -13.96 32.56
CA ALA A 589 -22.35 -14.78 33.32
C ALA A 589 -22.91 -15.19 34.71
N SER A 590 -23.75 -14.35 35.31
CA SER A 590 -24.35 -14.63 36.62
C SER A 590 -25.41 -15.75 36.60
N VAL A 591 -26.06 -15.98 35.45
CA VAL A 591 -27.23 -16.88 35.33
C VAL A 591 -27.05 -18.00 34.30
N GLU A 592 -26.29 -17.77 33.24
CA GLU A 592 -26.05 -18.72 32.17
C GLU A 592 -25.06 -19.80 32.61
N ILE A 593 -25.30 -21.00 32.12
CA ILE A 593 -24.51 -22.20 32.35
C ILE A 593 -24.44 -22.91 31.01
N TYR A 594 -23.28 -23.46 30.69
CA TYR A 594 -22.95 -23.98 29.38
C TYR A 594 -22.53 -25.43 29.45
N ASN A 595 -22.93 -26.19 28.43
CA ASN A 595 -22.25 -27.43 28.06
C ASN A 595 -21.28 -27.09 26.91
N PHE A 596 -20.06 -27.62 26.95
CA PHE A 596 -19.13 -27.54 25.83
C PHE A 596 -19.25 -28.80 24.98
N ASN A 597 -19.98 -28.72 23.88
CA ASN A 597 -20.13 -29.84 22.94
C ASN A 597 -18.91 -29.87 22.00
N TYR A 598 -18.22 -30.99 21.92
CA TYR A 598 -17.03 -31.12 21.08
C TYR A 598 -17.42 -31.31 19.62
N LEU A 599 -16.79 -30.56 18.71
CA LEU A 599 -16.97 -30.73 17.27
C LEU A 599 -16.26 -32.00 16.78
N HIS A 600 -16.90 -33.15 16.98
CA HIS A 600 -16.37 -34.44 16.51
C HIS A 600 -17.04 -34.86 15.19
N GLY A 601 -16.25 -35.38 14.24
CA GLY A 601 -16.74 -35.76 12.90
C GLY A 601 -17.80 -36.86 12.87
N LEU A 602 -18.03 -37.57 13.98
CA LEU A 602 -19.01 -38.66 14.11
C LEU A 602 -20.17 -38.38 15.08
N SER A 603 -20.05 -37.40 16.00
CA SER A 603 -21.07 -37.08 17.01
C SER A 603 -20.94 -35.63 17.45
N LEU A 604 -22.03 -34.86 17.35
CA LEU A 604 -22.11 -33.48 17.88
C LEU A 604 -22.69 -33.45 19.30
N ASP A 605 -23.13 -34.60 19.82
CA ASP A 605 -23.76 -34.71 21.12
C ASP A 605 -22.77 -35.05 22.23
N ASN A 606 -21.51 -35.38 21.91
CA ASN A 606 -20.48 -35.61 22.92
C ASN A 606 -19.93 -34.27 23.41
N GLY A 607 -19.68 -34.14 24.71
CA GLY A 607 -19.21 -32.89 25.30
C GLY A 607 -18.20 -33.10 26.42
N LEU A 608 -17.70 -31.99 26.94
CA LEU A 608 -16.79 -32.01 28.07
C LEU A 608 -17.49 -32.56 29.31
N ASN A 609 -16.82 -33.48 30.00
CA ASN A 609 -17.25 -34.04 31.26
C ASN A 609 -16.07 -34.14 32.23
N THR A 610 -16.41 -34.23 33.50
CA THR A 610 -15.51 -34.51 34.61
C THR A 610 -16.02 -35.76 35.32
N PRO A 611 -15.26 -36.86 35.38
CA PRO A 611 -15.66 -38.06 36.11
C PRO A 611 -15.90 -37.77 37.60
N LEU A 612 -16.78 -38.54 38.26
CA LEU A 612 -17.12 -38.32 39.68
C LEU A 612 -15.93 -38.53 40.65
N THR A 613 -14.94 -39.32 40.26
CA THR A 613 -13.82 -39.73 41.13
C THR A 613 -12.51 -39.03 40.79
N ASP A 614 -12.48 -38.17 39.77
CA ASP A 614 -11.26 -37.55 39.23
C ASP A 614 -11.53 -36.09 38.85
N SER A 615 -10.51 -35.24 38.99
CA SER A 615 -10.54 -33.86 38.50
C SER A 615 -10.27 -33.75 36.99
N LEU A 616 -9.84 -34.83 36.33
CA LEU A 616 -9.56 -34.86 34.89
C LEU A 616 -10.75 -34.42 34.02
N VAL A 617 -10.48 -33.57 33.03
CA VAL A 617 -11.47 -33.12 32.04
C VAL A 617 -11.23 -33.83 30.71
N ARG A 618 -12.30 -34.40 30.14
CA ARG A 618 -12.25 -35.16 28.88
C ARG A 618 -13.54 -35.00 28.09
N VAL A 619 -13.50 -35.37 26.82
CA VAL A 619 -14.72 -35.58 26.02
C VAL A 619 -15.33 -36.93 26.40
N ASP A 620 -16.61 -36.94 26.75
CA ASP A 620 -17.31 -38.16 27.15
C ASP A 620 -17.94 -38.89 25.96
N GLU A 621 -17.56 -40.15 25.76
CA GLU A 621 -18.09 -41.01 24.69
C GLU A 621 -19.54 -41.46 24.93
N THR A 622 -20.00 -41.45 26.18
CA THR A 622 -21.34 -41.89 26.57
C THR A 622 -22.39 -40.79 26.41
N GLY A 623 -21.96 -39.56 26.15
CA GLY A 623 -22.82 -38.37 26.00
C GLY A 623 -23.15 -37.65 27.31
N GLU A 624 -22.60 -38.08 28.45
CA GLU A 624 -22.67 -37.31 29.70
C GLU A 624 -21.89 -36.00 29.57
N LYS A 625 -22.40 -34.92 30.18
CA LYS A 625 -21.81 -33.57 30.09
C LYS A 625 -21.70 -32.94 31.47
N ALA A 626 -20.60 -32.24 31.70
CA ALA A 626 -20.46 -31.34 32.82
C ALA A 626 -20.98 -29.94 32.44
N ALA A 627 -21.57 -29.27 33.43
CA ALA A 627 -22.08 -27.93 33.30
C ALA A 627 -21.04 -26.91 33.80
N PHE A 628 -20.80 -25.88 33.00
CA PHE A 628 -19.78 -24.87 33.25
C PHE A 628 -20.35 -23.46 33.27
N ARG A 629 -19.71 -22.56 33.99
CA ARG A 629 -19.99 -21.13 33.95
C ARG A 629 -18.77 -20.39 33.41
N LEU A 630 -19.01 -19.44 32.52
CA LEU A 630 -18.01 -18.50 32.05
C LEU A 630 -17.99 -17.31 33.01
N ILE A 631 -16.87 -17.10 33.70
CA ILE A 631 -16.68 -15.99 34.63
C ILE A 631 -15.79 -14.96 33.94
N PRO A 632 -16.32 -13.80 33.49
CA PRO A 632 -15.51 -12.74 32.91
C PRO A 632 -14.40 -12.33 33.87
N VAL A 633 -13.18 -12.21 33.36
CA VAL A 633 -12.02 -11.65 34.08
C VAL A 633 -11.50 -10.38 33.40
N VAL A 634 -11.62 -10.30 32.08
CA VAL A 634 -11.40 -9.07 31.30
C VAL A 634 -12.60 -8.91 30.37
N GLU A 635 -13.20 -7.73 30.35
CA GLU A 635 -14.37 -7.43 29.51
C GLU A 635 -14.04 -6.31 28.52
N SER A 636 -14.44 -6.51 27.26
CA SER A 636 -14.25 -5.52 26.19
C SER A 636 -12.77 -5.12 25.97
N ASP A 637 -11.86 -6.09 26.09
CA ASP A 637 -10.45 -5.95 25.73
C ASP A 637 -10.34 -5.59 24.25
N SER A 638 -9.78 -4.41 23.94
CA SER A 638 -9.61 -3.96 22.55
C SER A 638 -8.42 -4.67 21.92
N TYR A 639 -8.56 -5.20 20.71
CA TYR A 639 -7.49 -5.94 20.03
C TYR A 639 -7.49 -5.72 18.52
N GLY A 640 -6.37 -6.02 17.87
CA GLY A 640 -6.19 -5.82 16.44
C GLY A 640 -6.17 -4.34 16.03
N ILE A 641 -6.36 -4.06 14.74
CA ILE A 641 -6.31 -2.69 14.23
C ILE A 641 -7.51 -1.87 14.72
N GLN A 642 -7.23 -0.75 15.37
CA GLN A 642 -8.23 0.21 15.83
C GLN A 642 -8.37 1.35 14.81
N LEU A 643 -9.51 1.42 14.13
CA LEU A 643 -9.83 2.37 13.06
C LEU A 643 -10.76 3.48 13.55
N ASP A 644 -10.88 4.55 12.76
CA ASP A 644 -11.94 5.56 12.92
C ASP A 644 -13.26 5.00 12.37
N GLU A 645 -14.04 4.36 13.24
CA GLU A 645 -15.31 3.69 12.89
C GLU A 645 -16.28 4.61 12.13
N LYS A 646 -16.27 5.93 12.41
CA LYS A 646 -17.17 6.88 11.73
C LYS A 646 -16.75 7.13 10.30
N LYS A 647 -15.43 7.12 10.05
CA LYS A 647 -14.88 7.34 8.71
C LYS A 647 -14.96 6.07 7.87
N THR A 648 -14.64 4.92 8.45
CA THR A 648 -14.51 3.66 7.71
C THR A 648 -15.78 2.81 7.70
N GLY A 649 -16.70 3.01 8.66
CA GLY A 649 -17.87 2.16 8.85
C GLY A 649 -17.54 0.75 9.37
N ILE A 650 -16.30 0.53 9.83
CA ILE A 650 -15.82 -0.76 10.35
C ILE A 650 -15.77 -0.69 11.87
N ALA A 651 -16.40 -1.65 12.56
CA ALA A 651 -16.37 -1.75 14.01
C ALA A 651 -14.99 -2.21 14.52
N ASN A 652 -14.53 -1.55 15.56
CA ASN A 652 -13.33 -1.93 16.30
C ASN A 652 -13.59 -3.18 17.13
N LEU A 653 -12.66 -4.13 17.06
CA LEU A 653 -12.83 -5.43 17.68
C LEU A 653 -12.55 -5.38 19.18
N VAL A 654 -13.42 -6.05 19.94
CA VAL A 654 -13.27 -6.27 21.38
C VAL A 654 -13.54 -7.73 21.73
N ARG A 655 -12.81 -8.23 22.72
CA ARG A 655 -12.93 -9.62 23.20
C ARG A 655 -13.04 -9.69 24.72
N ASN A 656 -13.52 -10.82 25.22
CA ASN A 656 -13.58 -11.11 26.64
C ASN A 656 -12.68 -12.29 26.97
N VAL A 657 -12.15 -12.27 28.20
CA VAL A 657 -11.38 -13.37 28.79
C VAL A 657 -12.20 -13.97 29.94
N TYR A 658 -12.19 -15.30 30.06
CA TYR A 658 -13.00 -16.01 31.06
C TYR A 658 -12.19 -16.99 31.89
N TYR A 659 -12.58 -17.15 33.15
CA TYR A 659 -12.36 -18.41 33.85
C TYR A 659 -13.51 -19.38 33.57
N VAL A 660 -13.18 -20.63 33.24
CA VAL A 660 -14.18 -21.69 33.04
C VAL A 660 -14.40 -22.41 34.37
N GLN A 661 -15.50 -22.11 35.05
CA GLN A 661 -15.84 -22.63 36.38
C GLN A 661 -16.76 -23.86 36.26
N ALA A 662 -16.53 -24.91 37.04
CA ALA A 662 -17.53 -25.99 37.14
C ALA A 662 -18.74 -25.52 37.93
N TYR A 663 -19.94 -25.75 37.39
CA TYR A 663 -21.21 -25.51 38.06
C TYR A 663 -21.74 -26.75 38.80
N ASP A 664 -21.19 -27.94 38.49
CA ASP A 664 -21.65 -29.19 39.08
C ASP A 664 -21.10 -29.41 40.51
N ASN A 665 -21.81 -28.85 41.48
CA ASN A 665 -21.50 -29.00 42.92
C ASN A 665 -21.65 -30.45 43.43
N SER A 666 -22.19 -31.38 42.64
CA SER A 666 -22.26 -32.80 43.03
C SER A 666 -20.93 -33.53 42.83
N LYS A 667 -20.03 -32.98 42.01
CA LYS A 667 -18.74 -33.59 41.65
C LYS A 667 -17.55 -33.03 42.42
N PHE A 668 -17.64 -31.80 42.92
CA PHE A 668 -16.51 -31.11 43.58
C PHE A 668 -16.91 -30.46 44.90
N GLU A 669 -16.07 -30.63 45.93
CA GLU A 669 -16.16 -29.85 47.16
C GLU A 669 -15.60 -28.43 46.94
N GLY A 670 -16.50 -27.45 46.81
CA GLY A 670 -16.18 -26.04 46.60
C GLY A 670 -15.88 -25.68 45.14
N THR A 671 -15.60 -24.40 44.90
CA THR A 671 -15.41 -23.89 43.54
C THR A 671 -14.16 -24.46 42.88
N ARG A 672 -14.29 -24.85 41.61
CA ARG A 672 -13.18 -25.33 40.76
C ARG A 672 -13.23 -24.69 39.39
N TYR A 673 -12.06 -24.56 38.76
CA TYR A 673 -11.84 -23.96 37.45
C TYR A 673 -11.02 -24.88 36.56
N LEU A 674 -11.25 -24.83 35.26
CA LEU A 674 -10.42 -25.51 34.27
C LEU A 674 -8.99 -24.95 34.35
N ASN A 675 -8.01 -25.85 34.46
CA ASN A 675 -6.59 -25.49 34.57
C ASN A 675 -5.73 -26.62 34.01
N TYR A 676 -4.63 -26.27 33.37
CA TYR A 676 -3.64 -27.25 32.92
C TYR A 676 -2.76 -27.67 34.10
N ASP A 677 -2.67 -28.97 34.35
CA ASP A 677 -1.80 -29.53 35.40
C ASP A 677 -0.48 -30.02 34.79
N GLU A 678 0.62 -29.34 35.13
CA GLU A 678 1.96 -29.62 34.60
C GLU A 678 2.49 -31.02 34.96
N ALA A 679 2.03 -31.59 36.08
CA ALA A 679 2.46 -32.92 36.51
C ALA A 679 1.84 -34.03 35.67
N SER A 680 0.54 -33.95 35.40
CA SER A 680 -0.19 -34.92 34.58
C SER A 680 -0.17 -34.62 33.09
N LYS A 681 0.17 -33.38 32.70
CA LYS A 681 0.09 -32.86 31.31
C LYS A 681 -1.32 -32.93 30.73
N LYS A 682 -2.33 -32.73 31.57
CA LYS A 682 -3.75 -32.79 31.22
C LYS A 682 -4.50 -31.61 31.83
N TYR A 683 -5.66 -31.27 31.27
CA TYR A 683 -6.55 -30.31 31.92
C TYR A 683 -7.39 -30.97 33.01
N VAL A 684 -7.48 -30.29 34.15
CA VAL A 684 -8.20 -30.73 35.34
C VAL A 684 -9.06 -29.60 35.91
N MET A 685 -10.02 -29.95 36.76
CA MET A 685 -10.74 -29.01 37.60
C MET A 685 -9.95 -28.71 38.88
N SER A 686 -9.34 -27.52 38.93
CA SER A 686 -8.43 -27.06 39.99
C SER A 686 -9.02 -25.91 40.81
N THR A 687 -8.41 -25.62 41.97
CA THR A 687 -8.68 -24.36 42.69
C THR A 687 -7.90 -23.18 42.09
N THR A 688 -6.84 -23.47 41.34
CA THR A 688 -6.08 -22.50 40.55
C THR A 688 -6.87 -22.12 39.31
N LYS A 689 -6.86 -20.82 38.97
CA LYS A 689 -7.62 -20.27 37.84
C LYS A 689 -6.70 -20.11 36.63
N GLN A 690 -7.13 -20.60 35.47
CA GLN A 690 -6.51 -20.32 34.17
C GLN A 690 -7.47 -19.49 33.31
N PRO A 691 -7.06 -18.32 32.79
CA PRO A 691 -7.89 -17.52 31.91
C PRO A 691 -7.87 -18.07 30.46
N PHE A 692 -9.02 -18.00 29.78
CA PHE A 692 -9.20 -18.48 28.42
C PHE A 692 -9.96 -17.48 27.55
N PHE A 693 -9.57 -17.39 26.29
CA PHE A 693 -10.42 -16.92 25.21
C PHE A 693 -11.23 -18.10 24.65
N LEU A 694 -12.46 -17.81 24.24
CA LEU A 694 -13.26 -18.70 23.40
C LEU A 694 -13.24 -18.10 22.00
N LYS A 695 -12.27 -18.52 21.19
CA LYS A 695 -12.02 -17.97 19.85
C LYS A 695 -12.67 -18.86 18.79
N GLU A 696 -13.50 -18.28 17.93
CA GLU A 696 -14.19 -19.03 16.89
C GLU A 696 -13.18 -19.66 15.93
N ASN A 697 -13.35 -20.95 15.69
CA ASN A 697 -12.51 -21.71 14.76
C ASN A 697 -13.36 -22.42 13.70
N ASN A 698 -14.63 -22.68 13.98
CA ASN A 698 -15.53 -23.35 13.06
C ASN A 698 -16.95 -22.78 13.13
N ASP A 699 -17.66 -22.85 12.01
CA ASP A 699 -19.09 -22.56 11.88
C ASP A 699 -19.75 -23.73 11.15
N VAL A 700 -20.75 -24.34 11.76
CA VAL A 700 -21.56 -25.41 11.15
C VAL A 700 -23.03 -25.03 11.27
N ASP A 701 -23.66 -24.77 10.12
CA ASP A 701 -25.07 -24.39 10.02
C ASP A 701 -25.44 -23.19 10.93
N GLY A 702 -24.54 -22.21 11.07
CA GLY A 702 -24.72 -21.02 11.91
C GLY A 702 -24.45 -21.25 13.41
N THR A 703 -23.97 -22.45 13.79
CA THR A 703 -23.47 -22.72 15.15
C THR A 703 -21.97 -22.49 15.17
N HIS A 704 -21.54 -21.51 15.97
CA HIS A 704 -20.13 -21.20 16.18
C HIS A 704 -19.49 -22.16 17.20
N TYR A 705 -18.35 -22.73 16.82
CA TYR A 705 -17.53 -23.57 17.69
C TYR A 705 -16.21 -22.87 17.98
N TYR A 706 -15.88 -22.83 19.27
CA TYR A 706 -14.78 -22.04 19.80
C TYR A 706 -13.63 -22.93 20.26
N ALA A 707 -12.41 -22.61 19.82
CA ALA A 707 -11.19 -23.08 20.45
C ALA A 707 -11.03 -22.38 21.80
N LEU A 708 -10.65 -23.14 22.83
CA LEU A 708 -10.26 -22.58 24.12
C LEU A 708 -8.77 -22.26 24.04
N VAL A 709 -8.44 -20.97 24.01
CA VAL A 709 -7.07 -20.46 23.89
C VAL A 709 -6.65 -19.87 25.23
N GLU A 710 -5.50 -20.28 25.76
CA GLU A 710 -5.02 -19.79 27.06
C GLU A 710 -4.61 -18.32 26.95
N ALA A 711 -5.30 -17.45 27.68
CA ALA A 711 -5.03 -16.03 27.64
C ALA A 711 -3.81 -15.68 28.48
N ASN A 712 -2.87 -14.95 27.90
CA ASN A 712 -1.75 -14.38 28.63
C ASN A 712 -2.15 -13.02 29.19
N LEU A 713 -2.05 -12.88 30.52
CA LEU A 713 -2.32 -11.63 31.22
C LEU A 713 -1.00 -10.95 31.61
N PHE A 714 -0.96 -9.62 31.52
CA PHE A 714 0.23 -8.82 31.76
C PHE A 714 0.58 -8.78 33.25
N VAL A 715 1.45 -9.72 33.64
CA VAL A 715 1.94 -9.87 35.00
C VAL A 715 3.47 -9.90 34.98
N PRO A 716 4.13 -8.73 34.99
CA PRO A 716 5.59 -8.70 35.02
C PRO A 716 6.15 -9.33 36.28
N TYR A 717 7.30 -9.98 36.14
CA TYR A 717 8.00 -10.66 37.23
C TYR A 717 9.43 -10.15 37.41
N ALA A 718 9.87 -10.13 38.67
CA ALA A 718 11.27 -9.98 39.04
C ALA A 718 11.81 -11.35 39.46
N TYR A 719 12.95 -11.77 38.92
CA TYR A 719 13.56 -13.08 39.20
C TYR A 719 15.09 -12.97 39.31
N LYS A 720 15.74 -14.00 39.89
CA LYS A 720 17.21 -14.08 40.02
C LYS A 720 17.83 -14.79 38.81
N VAL A 721 18.80 -14.15 38.14
CA VAL A 721 19.64 -14.75 37.10
C VAL A 721 20.96 -15.22 37.72
N GLY A 722 21.17 -16.53 37.76
CA GLY A 722 22.26 -17.10 38.57
C GLY A 722 22.06 -16.78 40.06
N ARG A 723 22.95 -17.26 40.94
CA ARG A 723 22.82 -17.04 42.39
C ARG A 723 23.14 -15.60 42.83
N THR A 724 23.36 -14.65 41.91
CA THR A 724 23.98 -13.35 42.23
C THR A 724 23.22 -12.10 41.75
N ASP A 725 22.56 -12.11 40.58
CA ASP A 725 22.05 -10.87 39.97
C ASP A 725 20.52 -10.93 39.71
N TRP A 726 19.82 -9.81 39.94
CA TRP A 726 18.38 -9.68 39.64
C TRP A 726 18.23 -8.91 38.32
N GLU A 727 17.45 -9.43 37.37
CA GLU A 727 17.31 -8.79 36.06
C GLU A 727 15.83 -8.65 35.67
N SER A 728 15.29 -7.43 35.71
CA SER A 728 13.99 -7.03 35.14
C SER A 728 13.77 -5.52 35.34
N ASN A 729 12.96 -4.86 34.49
CA ASN A 729 12.49 -3.48 34.74
C ASN A 729 11.77 -3.35 36.10
N LEU A 730 11.15 -4.44 36.55
CA LEU A 730 10.44 -4.53 37.82
C LEU A 730 11.39 -4.39 39.02
N GLU A 731 12.68 -4.75 38.88
CA GLU A 731 13.67 -4.59 39.95
C GLU A 731 13.89 -3.12 40.32
N SER A 732 14.05 -2.25 39.33
CA SER A 732 14.21 -0.80 39.55
C SER A 732 13.00 -0.19 40.26
N ILE A 733 11.81 -0.72 40.00
CA ILE A 733 10.56 -0.29 40.62
C ILE A 733 10.46 -0.80 42.05
N LEU A 734 10.64 -2.11 42.25
CA LEU A 734 10.46 -2.78 43.54
C LEU A 734 11.59 -2.47 44.53
N SER A 735 12.78 -2.12 44.04
CA SER A 735 13.92 -1.75 44.89
C SER A 735 13.75 -0.39 45.57
N THR A 736 12.93 0.51 45.02
CA THR A 736 12.62 1.80 45.65
C THR A 736 11.33 1.70 46.48
N TYR A 737 11.37 2.08 47.76
CA TYR A 737 10.17 2.19 48.60
C TYR A 737 9.33 3.44 48.30
N THR A 738 9.69 4.22 47.28
CA THR A 738 9.07 5.53 47.02
C THR A 738 7.64 5.43 46.49
N THR A 739 7.27 4.30 45.90
CA THR A 739 5.91 4.03 45.40
C THR A 739 5.54 2.56 45.69
N PRO A 740 5.10 2.23 46.92
CA PRO A 740 4.77 0.85 47.28
C PRO A 740 3.53 0.37 46.53
N ILE A 741 3.63 -0.81 45.93
CA ILE A 741 2.55 -1.47 45.19
C ILE A 741 1.94 -2.56 46.07
N PHE A 742 0.61 -2.59 46.15
CA PHE A 742 -0.14 -3.51 46.99
C PHE A 742 -0.91 -4.54 46.15
N PRO A 743 -1.16 -5.74 46.69
CA PRO A 743 -2.06 -6.70 46.06
C PRO A 743 -3.53 -6.23 46.11
N ALA A 744 -4.31 -6.63 45.09
CA ALA A 744 -5.68 -6.15 44.88
C ALA A 744 -6.68 -6.61 45.95
N ASP A 745 -6.37 -7.66 46.72
CA ASP A 745 -7.15 -8.12 47.88
C ASP A 745 -7.20 -7.07 49.01
N LEU A 746 -6.28 -6.10 49.01
CA LEU A 746 -6.26 -4.98 49.94
C LEU A 746 -6.96 -3.72 49.38
N ALA A 747 -7.59 -3.80 48.21
CA ALA A 747 -8.33 -2.69 47.63
C ALA A 747 -9.38 -2.15 48.62
N GLY A 748 -9.33 -0.84 48.86
CA GLY A 748 -10.25 -0.16 49.75
C GLY A 748 -9.93 -0.27 51.25
N VAL A 749 -8.91 -1.02 51.64
CA VAL A 749 -8.49 -1.12 53.04
C VAL A 749 -7.86 0.20 53.49
N GLU A 750 -8.31 0.71 54.64
CA GLU A 750 -7.64 1.84 55.29
C GLU A 750 -6.36 1.37 55.96
N VAL A 751 -5.25 2.08 55.73
CA VAL A 751 -3.91 1.72 56.20
C VAL A 751 -3.85 1.54 57.72
N LYS A 752 -4.62 2.34 58.45
CA LYS A 752 -4.70 2.28 59.93
C LYS A 752 -5.29 0.96 60.46
N ASN A 753 -5.98 0.19 59.62
CA ASN A 753 -6.59 -1.09 59.98
C ASN A 753 -5.65 -2.28 59.73
N LEU A 754 -4.50 -2.07 59.09
CA LEU A 754 -3.48 -3.10 58.91
C LEU A 754 -2.59 -3.19 60.15
N SER A 755 -2.22 -4.41 60.54
CA SER A 755 -1.35 -4.64 61.69
C SER A 755 0.12 -4.48 61.32
N GLY A 756 0.84 -3.60 62.00
CA GLY A 756 2.28 -3.40 61.78
C GLY A 756 2.60 -2.36 60.71
N ASP A 757 3.81 -2.42 60.15
CA ASP A 757 4.21 -1.52 59.06
C ASP A 757 3.44 -1.89 57.79
N VAL A 758 2.67 -0.94 57.25
CA VAL A 758 1.89 -1.11 56.03
C VAL A 758 2.75 -1.59 54.86
N ASN A 759 4.02 -1.19 54.80
CA ASN A 759 4.92 -1.58 53.71
C ASN A 759 5.15 -3.09 53.68
N ASN A 760 5.01 -3.81 54.80
CA ASN A 760 5.15 -5.27 54.87
C ASN A 760 4.14 -6.01 53.98
N TYR A 761 3.03 -5.36 53.63
CA TYR A 761 1.99 -5.91 52.76
C TYR A 761 2.24 -5.64 51.27
N SER A 762 3.25 -4.83 50.92
CA SER A 762 3.57 -4.45 49.54
C SER A 762 4.39 -5.52 48.79
N TYR A 763 4.30 -5.53 47.47
CA TYR A 763 5.19 -6.31 46.62
C TYR A 763 6.65 -5.87 46.74
N ASN A 764 6.90 -4.57 46.97
CA ASN A 764 8.25 -4.02 47.21
C ASN A 764 8.91 -4.69 48.42
N TYR A 765 8.17 -4.86 49.51
CA TYR A 765 8.69 -5.57 50.69
C TYR A 765 8.95 -7.04 50.41
N ARG A 766 8.00 -7.75 49.77
CA ARG A 766 8.19 -9.16 49.39
C ARG A 766 9.46 -9.35 48.54
N TYR A 767 9.67 -8.46 47.59
CA TYR A 767 10.89 -8.41 46.79
C TYR A 767 12.15 -8.25 47.64
N GLN A 768 12.17 -7.30 48.57
CA GLN A 768 13.35 -7.09 49.43
C GLN A 768 13.61 -8.28 50.37
N SER A 769 12.55 -8.91 50.90
CA SER A 769 12.67 -10.13 51.69
C SER A 769 13.28 -11.26 50.88
N LEU A 770 12.84 -11.43 49.62
CA LEU A 770 13.35 -12.48 48.73
C LEU A 770 14.77 -12.18 48.22
N LYS A 771 15.08 -10.91 47.93
CA LYS A 771 16.42 -10.43 47.56
C LYS A 771 17.45 -10.75 48.63
N ASN A 772 17.11 -10.51 49.89
CA ASN A 772 17.99 -10.74 51.04
C ASN A 772 18.00 -12.21 51.53
N ASN A 773 17.16 -13.08 50.98
CA ASN A 773 17.13 -14.49 51.34
C ASN A 773 18.27 -15.26 50.64
N THR A 774 19.22 -15.76 51.43
CA THR A 774 20.39 -16.55 50.97
C THR A 774 20.05 -17.99 50.57
N GLN A 775 18.84 -18.48 50.91
CA GLN A 775 18.32 -19.79 50.51
C GLN A 775 17.45 -19.74 49.25
N ALA A 776 17.10 -18.53 48.77
CA ALA A 776 16.27 -18.39 47.57
C ALA A 776 17.03 -18.84 46.30
N GLY A 777 16.40 -19.72 45.52
CA GLY A 777 16.93 -20.35 44.32
C GLY A 777 16.75 -19.50 43.05
N ALA A 778 17.19 -20.04 41.91
CA ALA A 778 17.11 -19.36 40.60
C ALA A 778 15.68 -19.22 40.05
N TYR A 779 14.71 -19.94 40.62
CA TYR A 779 13.30 -19.93 40.19
C TYR A 779 12.37 -19.14 41.11
N ASP A 780 12.90 -18.52 42.18
CA ASP A 780 12.08 -17.67 43.04
C ASP A 780 11.83 -16.31 42.37
N CYS A 781 10.57 -15.96 42.19
CA CYS A 781 10.16 -14.72 41.52
C CYS A 781 9.08 -13.95 42.30
N ILE A 782 9.00 -12.64 42.04
CA ILE A 782 7.89 -11.78 42.47
C ILE A 782 7.12 -11.34 41.23
N ALA A 783 5.90 -11.83 41.09
CA ALA A 783 4.95 -11.42 40.07
C ALA A 783 4.10 -10.25 40.58
N VAL A 784 4.03 -9.15 39.81
CA VAL A 784 3.27 -7.95 40.17
C VAL A 784 2.23 -7.68 39.08
N PRO A 785 0.94 -7.90 39.35
CA PRO A 785 -0.10 -7.61 38.38
C PRO A 785 -0.29 -6.09 38.22
N PHE A 786 -0.41 -5.67 36.97
CA PHE A 786 -0.91 -4.34 36.63
C PHE A 786 -2.32 -4.45 36.04
N TYR A 787 -3.04 -3.35 36.11
CA TYR A 787 -4.45 -3.27 35.75
C TYR A 787 -4.70 -2.08 34.81
N ASP A 788 -5.83 -2.10 34.14
CA ASP A 788 -6.35 -0.94 33.43
C ASP A 788 -6.97 0.10 34.39
N GLU A 789 -7.64 1.12 33.85
CA GLU A 789 -8.22 2.19 34.66
C GLU A 789 -9.44 1.78 35.50
N VAL A 790 -10.11 0.68 35.14
CA VAL A 790 -11.26 0.13 35.86
C VAL A 790 -10.88 -1.02 36.81
N GLY A 791 -9.61 -1.44 36.80
CA GLY A 791 -9.06 -2.46 37.68
C GLY A 791 -9.12 -3.88 37.12
N GLN A 792 -9.37 -4.02 35.81
CA GLN A 792 -9.30 -5.31 35.13
C GLN A 792 -7.84 -5.67 34.79
N PRO A 793 -7.48 -6.97 34.80
CA PRO A 793 -6.21 -7.41 34.24
C PRO A 793 -6.08 -7.03 32.76
N ILE A 794 -4.84 -6.86 32.31
CA ILE A 794 -4.53 -6.46 30.93
C ILE A 794 -4.10 -7.71 30.14
N VAL A 795 -4.56 -7.87 28.90
CA VAL A 795 -4.08 -8.94 27.99
C VAL A 795 -2.71 -8.56 27.42
N THR A 796 -1.79 -9.52 27.29
CA THR A 796 -0.46 -9.25 26.70
C THR A 796 -0.50 -9.30 25.18
N ASP A 797 -0.83 -8.19 24.51
CA ASP A 797 -0.75 -8.10 23.05
C ASP A 797 -0.05 -6.79 22.62
N ASN A 798 -0.24 -6.34 21.37
CA ASN A 798 0.37 -5.13 20.85
C ASN A 798 -0.37 -3.83 21.23
N SER A 799 -1.43 -3.90 22.05
CA SER A 799 -2.24 -2.76 22.44
C SER A 799 -1.48 -1.78 23.32
N THR A 800 -1.75 -0.48 23.15
CA THR A 800 -1.26 0.57 24.06
C THR A 800 -2.21 0.71 25.25
N VAL A 801 -1.79 0.30 26.44
CA VAL A 801 -2.62 0.35 27.65
C VAL A 801 -1.90 1.11 28.76
N ALA A 802 -2.58 2.08 29.40
CA ALA A 802 -2.05 2.77 30.57
C ALA A 802 -2.06 1.85 31.79
N LEU A 803 -0.95 1.79 32.53
CA LEU A 803 -0.83 0.86 33.66
C LEU A 803 -1.28 1.49 34.98
N TYR A 804 -2.11 0.77 35.72
CA TYR A 804 -2.58 1.08 37.05
C TYR A 804 -2.15 0.02 38.05
N ALA A 805 -1.96 0.44 39.30
CA ALA A 805 -1.56 -0.42 40.39
C ALA A 805 -2.17 0.09 41.71
N TYR A 806 -2.41 -0.82 42.66
CA TYR A 806 -2.94 -0.43 43.97
C TYR A 806 -1.85 0.22 44.81
N GLN A 807 -2.11 1.45 45.23
CA GLN A 807 -1.18 2.33 45.94
C GLN A 807 -1.90 3.00 47.11
N ILE A 808 -1.13 3.53 48.07
CA ILE A 808 -1.69 4.33 49.16
C ILE A 808 -1.98 5.73 48.64
N GLU A 809 -3.23 6.18 48.77
CA GLU A 809 -3.65 7.57 48.62
C GLU A 809 -4.54 7.95 49.80
N ASP A 810 -4.25 9.10 50.42
CA ASP A 810 -5.01 9.63 51.56
C ASP A 810 -5.26 8.59 52.68
N GLY A 811 -4.28 7.71 52.92
CA GLY A 811 -4.35 6.67 53.96
C GLY A 811 -5.20 5.45 53.62
N LYS A 812 -5.60 5.27 52.35
CA LYS A 812 -6.37 4.14 51.83
C LYS A 812 -5.66 3.50 50.65
N ILE A 813 -5.77 2.18 50.50
CA ILE A 813 -5.23 1.47 49.33
C ILE A 813 -6.26 1.57 48.20
N VAL A 814 -5.89 2.21 47.09
CA VAL A 814 -6.78 2.46 45.94
C VAL A 814 -6.03 2.25 44.62
N LEU A 815 -6.78 1.96 43.56
CA LEU A 815 -6.23 1.81 42.22
C LEU A 815 -5.79 3.18 41.68
N LYS A 816 -4.53 3.30 41.28
CA LYS A 816 -3.97 4.56 40.76
C LYS A 816 -3.09 4.30 39.55
N ARG A 817 -3.09 5.29 38.65
CA ARG A 817 -2.20 5.31 37.51
C ARG A 817 -0.75 5.24 38.00
N PHE A 818 -0.01 4.25 37.51
CA PHE A 818 1.35 4.02 37.96
C PHE A 818 2.30 5.03 37.31
N GLY A 819 3.02 5.78 38.14
CA GLY A 819 3.88 6.87 37.72
C GLY A 819 5.05 7.08 38.68
N GLN A 820 6.18 7.54 38.14
CA GLN A 820 7.42 7.76 38.87
C GLN A 820 8.03 9.09 38.44
N LYS A 821 8.76 9.70 39.38
CA LYS A 821 9.59 10.88 39.12
C LYS A 821 11.04 10.45 39.07
N LYS A 822 11.73 10.75 37.97
CA LYS A 822 13.18 10.55 37.90
C LYS A 822 13.87 11.60 38.78
N GLN A 823 14.99 11.24 39.41
CA GLN A 823 15.73 12.15 40.27
C GLN A 823 16.14 13.42 39.48
N GLY A 824 15.69 14.59 39.93
CA GLY A 824 15.94 15.88 39.26
C GLY A 824 14.83 16.34 38.30
N GLU A 825 13.83 15.51 37.99
CA GLU A 825 12.69 15.89 37.16
C GLU A 825 11.49 16.38 38.02
N THR A 826 10.79 17.40 37.54
CA THR A 826 9.58 17.94 38.19
C THR A 826 8.30 17.21 37.77
N ALA A 827 8.29 16.64 36.56
CA ALA A 827 7.15 15.94 35.98
C ALA A 827 7.15 14.44 36.35
N THR A 828 5.96 13.93 36.67
CA THR A 828 5.73 12.49 36.79
C THR A 828 5.59 11.91 35.39
N ARG A 829 6.36 10.88 35.08
CA ARG A 829 6.11 10.05 33.89
C ARG A 829 5.13 8.94 34.28
N TYR A 830 4.32 8.45 33.35
CA TYR A 830 3.37 7.37 33.61
C TYR A 830 3.73 6.14 32.79
N ALA A 831 3.47 4.96 33.36
CA ALA A 831 3.74 3.68 32.73
C ALA A 831 2.65 3.29 31.74
N TYR A 832 3.08 2.66 30.65
CA TYR A 832 2.22 2.05 29.65
C TYR A 832 2.76 0.69 29.23
N MET A 833 1.87 -0.22 28.83
CA MET A 833 2.20 -1.32 27.93
C MET A 833 2.23 -0.78 26.50
N ASN A 834 3.27 -1.11 25.73
CA ASN A 834 3.49 -0.69 24.34
C ASN A 834 3.22 0.79 24.10
N MET A 835 4.05 1.66 24.69
CA MET A 835 3.82 3.09 24.65
C MET A 835 3.89 3.66 23.22
N THR A 836 2.90 4.46 22.87
CA THR A 836 2.82 5.24 21.62
C THR A 836 2.66 6.74 21.85
N VAL A 837 2.76 7.19 23.10
CA VAL A 837 2.49 8.58 23.53
C VAL A 837 3.73 9.29 24.06
N ASP A 838 3.82 10.61 23.85
CA ASP A 838 5.03 11.41 24.12
C ASP A 838 5.38 11.59 25.61
N LYS A 839 4.41 11.42 26.52
CA LYS A 839 4.54 11.75 27.97
C LYS A 839 4.45 10.53 28.89
N GLY A 840 5.07 9.41 28.51
CA GLY A 840 5.13 8.19 29.34
C GLY A 840 6.52 7.56 29.41
N TRP A 841 6.60 6.37 29.99
CA TRP A 841 7.64 5.39 29.66
C TRP A 841 7.00 4.06 29.29
N ASP A 842 7.64 3.36 28.37
CA ASP A 842 7.22 2.03 27.96
C ASP A 842 7.71 0.99 28.98
N PHE A 843 6.79 0.23 29.56
CA PHE A 843 7.10 -0.79 30.56
C PHE A 843 7.69 -2.06 29.92
N THR A 844 7.41 -2.30 28.64
CA THR A 844 7.83 -3.51 27.91
C THR A 844 9.27 -3.47 27.42
N ASN A 845 9.88 -2.28 27.32
CA ASN A 845 11.29 -2.08 26.93
C ASN A 845 12.24 -2.70 27.98
N GLY A 846 12.61 -3.97 27.84
CA GLY A 846 13.40 -4.73 28.83
C GLY A 846 12.70 -5.96 29.42
N TYR A 847 11.50 -6.31 28.94
CA TYR A 847 10.87 -7.61 29.19
C TYR A 847 11.62 -8.68 28.38
N ARG A 848 12.30 -9.60 29.07
CA ARG A 848 13.11 -10.63 28.40
C ARG A 848 12.22 -11.76 27.89
N GLN A 849 11.90 -11.73 26.61
CA GLN A 849 11.94 -12.96 25.84
C GLN A 849 13.30 -13.02 25.13
N TYR A 850 14.05 -14.07 25.40
CA TYR A 850 15.25 -14.39 24.65
C TYR A 850 14.83 -15.19 23.42
N SER A 851 14.90 -14.58 22.25
CA SER A 851 15.17 -15.29 21.01
C SER A 851 16.41 -14.66 20.39
N ASN A 852 17.47 -15.45 20.19
CA ASN A 852 18.67 -15.08 19.42
C ASN A 852 19.37 -13.75 19.78
N GLY A 853 19.41 -13.37 21.07
CA GLY A 853 20.29 -12.29 21.54
C GLY A 853 19.87 -10.85 21.20
N THR A 854 18.62 -10.63 20.77
CA THR A 854 18.07 -9.30 20.49
C THR A 854 17.04 -8.89 21.56
N PHE A 855 17.11 -7.65 22.05
CA PHE A 855 16.12 -7.11 23.00
C PHE A 855 14.78 -6.88 22.28
N ILE A 856 13.70 -7.51 22.73
CA ILE A 856 12.35 -7.20 22.24
C ILE A 856 11.90 -5.88 22.88
N SER A 857 11.58 -4.88 22.06
CA SER A 857 11.23 -3.53 22.53
C SER A 857 9.72 -3.33 22.79
N LYS A 858 8.85 -4.15 22.19
CA LYS A 858 7.38 -4.12 22.32
C LYS A 858 6.76 -5.52 22.29
N LEU A 859 5.64 -5.70 22.99
CA LEU A 859 4.82 -6.90 22.87
C LEU A 859 4.10 -6.91 21.51
N MET A 860 3.94 -8.11 20.96
CA MET A 860 3.37 -8.41 19.66
C MET A 860 1.93 -8.92 19.81
N SER A 861 1.14 -8.83 18.74
CA SER A 861 -0.25 -9.30 18.69
C SER A 861 -0.34 -10.78 19.08
N GLY A 862 0.63 -11.58 18.64
CA GLY A 862 0.75 -13.01 18.94
C GLY A 862 1.02 -13.34 20.41
N ASN A 863 1.45 -12.37 21.24
CA ASN A 863 1.72 -12.63 22.67
C ASN A 863 0.44 -12.84 23.51
N TYR A 864 -0.76 -12.61 22.95
CA TYR A 864 -2.04 -12.74 23.66
C TYR A 864 -2.27 -14.14 24.24
N ALA A 865 -1.59 -15.15 23.69
CA ALA A 865 -1.65 -16.54 24.12
C ALA A 865 -0.32 -17.25 23.84
N SER A 866 -0.09 -18.37 24.51
CA SER A 866 1.02 -19.29 24.20
C SER A 866 0.55 -20.71 23.87
N ALA A 867 -0.67 -21.05 24.24
CA ALA A 867 -1.21 -22.40 24.09
C ALA A 867 -2.72 -22.39 23.90
N ARG A 868 -3.23 -23.52 23.41
CA ARG A 868 -4.66 -23.81 23.28
C ARG A 868 -4.97 -25.21 23.78
N ILE A 869 -6.24 -25.46 24.05
CA ILE A 869 -6.72 -26.80 24.34
C ILE A 869 -6.76 -27.62 23.05
N SER A 870 -6.37 -28.89 23.17
CA SER A 870 -6.57 -29.94 22.19
C SER A 870 -7.23 -31.15 22.87
N VAL A 871 -7.78 -32.05 22.07
CA VAL A 871 -8.34 -33.33 22.52
C VAL A 871 -7.46 -34.45 21.97
N ASP A 872 -6.99 -35.33 22.85
CA ASP A 872 -6.23 -36.50 22.46
C ASP A 872 -7.12 -37.50 21.70
N ASP A 873 -6.72 -37.90 20.49
CA ASP A 873 -7.54 -38.78 19.65
C ASP A 873 -7.73 -40.20 20.23
N ASN A 874 -6.85 -40.65 21.14
CA ASN A 874 -6.91 -41.99 21.71
C ASN A 874 -7.60 -42.01 23.09
N THR A 875 -7.32 -41.01 23.93
CA THR A 875 -7.85 -40.98 25.31
C THR A 875 -9.03 -40.04 25.48
N LEU A 876 -9.26 -39.13 24.53
CA LEU A 876 -10.24 -38.04 24.60
C LEU A 876 -10.03 -37.06 25.76
N ASP A 877 -8.90 -37.16 26.45
CA ASP A 877 -8.53 -36.21 27.48
C ASP A 877 -8.10 -34.89 26.84
N LEU A 878 -8.30 -33.81 27.58
CA LEU A 878 -7.85 -32.50 27.16
C LEU A 878 -6.35 -32.37 27.41
N THR A 879 -5.62 -31.99 26.37
CA THR A 879 -4.17 -31.75 26.36
C THR A 879 -3.87 -30.34 25.88
N GLN A 880 -2.69 -29.82 26.22
CA GLN A 880 -2.22 -28.52 25.74
C GLN A 880 -1.53 -28.67 24.39
N ALA A 881 -1.80 -27.77 23.46
CA ALA A 881 -1.15 -27.68 22.15
C ALA A 881 -0.69 -26.25 21.85
N GLY A 882 0.30 -26.12 20.97
CA GLY A 882 0.78 -24.83 20.49
C GLY A 882 -0.27 -24.08 19.66
N ILE A 883 -0.11 -22.76 19.57
CA ILE A 883 -0.94 -21.89 18.71
C ILE A 883 -0.34 -21.73 17.29
N GLU A 884 0.90 -22.16 17.09
CA GLU A 884 1.65 -22.08 15.84
C GLU A 884 1.50 -23.37 15.04
N ASP A 885 0.38 -23.49 14.32
CA ASP A 885 -0.09 -24.80 13.86
C ASP A 885 0.02 -24.92 12.32
N LYS A 886 -0.65 -24.04 11.57
CA LYS A 886 -0.95 -24.28 10.15
C LYS A 886 0.23 -24.42 9.17
N TRP A 887 1.41 -23.89 9.50
CA TRP A 887 2.58 -23.90 8.59
C TRP A 887 3.87 -24.41 9.25
N MET A 888 3.83 -24.71 10.55
CA MET A 888 4.99 -25.11 11.34
C MET A 888 4.84 -26.54 11.87
N GLU A 889 3.66 -26.94 12.33
CA GLU A 889 3.36 -28.28 12.84
C GLU A 889 1.89 -28.64 12.58
N GLU A 890 1.58 -29.68 11.79
CA GLU A 890 0.19 -30.07 11.50
C GLU A 890 -0.52 -30.62 12.74
N ILE A 891 -1.34 -29.81 13.40
CA ILE A 891 -2.16 -30.18 14.55
C ILE A 891 -3.62 -29.74 14.30
N ARG A 892 -4.60 -30.60 14.61
CA ARG A 892 -6.01 -30.21 14.49
C ARG A 892 -6.40 -29.27 15.62
N VAL A 893 -7.11 -28.19 15.31
CA VAL A 893 -7.67 -27.30 16.34
C VAL A 893 -8.98 -27.92 16.86
N SER A 894 -8.99 -28.25 18.15
CA SER A 894 -10.21 -28.70 18.83
C SER A 894 -11.13 -27.51 19.12
N ALA A 895 -12.41 -27.65 18.80
CA ALA A 895 -13.40 -26.58 18.96
C ALA A 895 -14.68 -27.09 19.62
N PHE A 896 -15.34 -26.20 20.37
CA PHE A 896 -16.49 -26.53 21.19
C PHE A 896 -17.64 -25.53 21.01
N ASP A 897 -18.87 -26.04 20.87
CA ASP A 897 -20.08 -25.24 20.99
C ASP A 897 -20.36 -25.01 22.48
N ALA A 898 -20.26 -23.74 22.91
CA ALA A 898 -20.60 -23.30 24.26
C ALA A 898 -22.12 -23.13 24.38
N LYS A 899 -22.83 -24.25 24.48
CA LYS A 899 -24.29 -24.31 24.43
C LYS A 899 -24.93 -23.96 25.75
N VAL A 900 -25.78 -22.93 25.76
CA VAL A 900 -26.57 -22.56 26.94
C VAL A 900 -27.48 -23.71 27.37
N ILE A 901 -27.49 -24.01 28.67
CA ILE A 901 -28.36 -25.01 29.27
C ILE A 901 -29.70 -24.34 29.64
N ASP A 902 -30.72 -24.50 28.79
CA ASP A 902 -32.06 -23.91 28.99
C ASP A 902 -33.00 -24.72 29.92
N SER A 903 -32.45 -25.57 30.79
CA SER A 903 -33.29 -26.32 31.73
C SER A 903 -33.99 -25.38 32.73
N PRO A 904 -35.29 -25.58 33.05
CA PRO A 904 -36.04 -24.70 33.93
C PRO A 904 -35.45 -24.62 35.35
N LEU A 905 -35.55 -23.44 35.98
CA LEU A 905 -34.86 -23.06 37.22
C LEU A 905 -34.98 -24.10 38.35
N TYR A 906 -36.13 -24.77 38.49
CA TYR A 906 -36.39 -25.76 39.55
C TYR A 906 -35.54 -27.04 39.44
N ARG A 907 -35.00 -27.37 38.27
CA ARG A 907 -34.03 -28.47 38.08
C ARG A 907 -32.58 -28.05 38.36
N ARG A 908 -32.30 -26.75 38.48
CA ARG A 908 -30.95 -26.22 38.75
C ARG A 908 -30.59 -26.22 40.25
N PHE A 909 -31.55 -26.57 41.12
CA PHE A 909 -31.44 -26.62 42.58
C PHE A 909 -31.71 -28.02 43.16
N ASN A 910 -31.17 -29.11 42.59
CA ASN A 910 -30.70 -30.30 43.32
C ASN A 910 -30.25 -31.43 42.38
N GLY A 911 -29.11 -32.05 42.73
CA GLY A 911 -28.58 -33.26 42.10
C GLY A 911 -29.19 -34.57 42.62
N ALA A 912 -28.63 -35.67 42.09
CA ALA A 912 -28.95 -37.10 42.28
C ALA A 912 -30.13 -37.65 41.45
N ALA A 913 -29.75 -38.38 40.38
CA ALA A 913 -30.41 -39.51 39.68
C ALA A 913 -31.90 -39.38 39.25
N PRO A 914 -32.34 -40.08 38.19
CA PRO A 914 -33.70 -39.96 37.67
C PRO A 914 -34.66 -40.78 38.52
N GLU A 915 -35.09 -40.25 39.66
CA GLU A 915 -36.20 -40.85 40.41
C GLU A 915 -37.55 -40.38 39.86
N THR A 916 -38.45 -41.35 39.74
CA THR A 916 -39.68 -41.31 38.96
C THR A 916 -40.66 -40.28 39.51
N TYR A 917 -41.26 -39.48 38.62
CA TYR A 917 -42.21 -38.43 38.97
C TYR A 917 -43.50 -39.04 39.58
N GLY A 918 -43.81 -38.79 40.85
CA GLY A 918 -45.15 -39.10 41.40
C GLY A 918 -45.31 -39.52 42.86
N ASP A 919 -44.26 -39.80 43.64
CA ASP A 919 -44.44 -40.24 45.04
C ASP A 919 -44.44 -39.10 46.06
N ALA A 920 -45.16 -39.32 47.17
CA ALA A 920 -45.51 -38.33 48.21
C ALA A 920 -44.34 -37.63 48.93
N ALA A 921 -43.09 -37.96 48.58
CA ALA A 921 -41.89 -37.20 48.96
C ALA A 921 -41.69 -35.94 48.08
N ASN A 922 -42.37 -35.83 46.93
CA ASN A 922 -42.36 -34.69 46.00
C ASN A 922 -43.52 -33.71 46.22
N ALA A 923 -43.72 -33.26 47.47
CA ALA A 923 -44.42 -31.99 47.66
C ALA A 923 -43.61 -30.86 46.99
N PRO A 924 -44.24 -29.87 46.32
CA PRO A 924 -43.49 -28.78 45.69
C PRO A 924 -42.55 -28.16 46.71
N LEU A 925 -41.24 -28.22 46.43
CA LEU A 925 -40.24 -27.48 47.16
C LEU A 925 -40.62 -26.00 47.05
N ASN A 926 -41.28 -25.48 48.08
CA ASN A 926 -41.65 -24.09 48.19
C ASN A 926 -40.37 -23.24 48.17
N LEU A 927 -40.07 -22.63 47.03
CA LEU A 927 -39.09 -21.55 46.92
C LEU A 927 -39.57 -20.38 47.80
N LYS A 928 -38.97 -20.22 48.98
CA LYS A 928 -39.21 -19.07 49.84
C LYS A 928 -38.34 -17.91 49.36
N PHE A 929 -38.94 -16.96 48.65
CA PHE A 929 -38.29 -15.68 48.37
C PHE A 929 -38.23 -14.86 49.66
N PHE A 930 -37.02 -14.55 50.14
CA PHE A 930 -36.82 -13.60 51.21
C PHE A 930 -36.63 -12.20 50.62
N ARG A 931 -37.61 -11.32 50.82
CA ARG A 931 -37.47 -9.89 50.51
C ARG A 931 -36.59 -9.23 51.58
N TYR A 932 -35.40 -8.77 51.21
CA TYR A 932 -34.58 -7.93 52.07
C TYR A 932 -35.03 -6.46 51.90
N ASN A 933 -35.89 -5.98 52.80
CA ASN A 933 -36.23 -4.56 52.83
C ASN A 933 -35.07 -3.76 53.44
N ASN A 934 -34.41 -2.95 52.61
CA ASN A 934 -33.53 -1.88 53.06
C ASN A 934 -34.34 -0.91 53.95
N PRO A 935 -33.90 -0.56 55.19
CA PRO A 935 -34.67 0.28 56.11
C PRO A 935 -34.82 1.77 55.69
N ALA A 936 -34.52 2.13 54.45
CA ALA A 936 -34.49 3.53 53.99
C ALA A 936 -35.65 3.97 53.08
N GLU A 937 -36.60 3.11 52.71
CA GLU A 937 -37.72 3.52 51.85
C GLU A 937 -39.09 3.23 52.48
N TYR A 938 -39.76 4.29 52.92
CA TYR A 938 -41.19 4.29 53.22
C TYR A 938 -41.97 4.28 51.89
N LEU A 939 -42.41 3.10 51.44
CA LEU A 939 -43.42 3.00 50.40
C LEU A 939 -44.81 2.87 51.03
N PHE A 940 -45.61 3.92 50.85
CA PHE A 940 -47.07 3.89 51.00
C PHE A 940 -47.68 2.92 49.98
N GLU A 941 -48.35 1.86 50.42
CA GLU A 941 -49.20 1.06 49.56
C GLU A 941 -50.59 1.70 49.48
N ASN A 942 -50.86 2.37 48.35
CA ASN A 942 -52.21 2.82 48.02
C ASN A 942 -53.05 1.61 47.58
N TYR A 943 -53.98 1.21 48.44
CA TYR A 943 -55.14 0.41 48.07
C TYR A 943 -56.00 1.23 47.08
N SER A 944 -55.78 1.06 45.78
CA SER A 944 -56.69 1.55 44.74
C SER A 944 -57.06 0.40 43.80
N SER A 945 -58.36 0.14 43.74
CA SER A 945 -59.04 -0.96 43.07
C SER A 945 -59.10 -0.85 41.54
N GLU A 946 -58.22 -0.09 40.91
CA GLU A 946 -58.22 0.12 39.46
C GLU A 946 -56.83 -0.15 38.88
N ASN A 947 -56.46 -1.43 38.80
CA ASN A 947 -55.29 -1.84 38.03
C ASN A 947 -55.72 -2.79 36.91
N LYS A 948 -55.61 -2.29 35.68
CA LYS A 948 -56.00 -2.93 34.40
C LYS A 948 -55.12 -4.13 34.00
N TYR A 949 -54.34 -4.71 34.92
CA TYR A 949 -53.37 -5.78 34.65
C TYR A 949 -53.84 -7.18 35.10
N ARG A 950 -55.14 -7.36 35.36
CA ARG A 950 -55.71 -8.65 35.79
C ARG A 950 -56.48 -9.44 34.73
N ASP A 951 -56.46 -9.01 33.47
CA ASP A 951 -56.99 -9.84 32.37
C ASP A 951 -55.89 -10.76 31.84
N GLY A 952 -55.82 -11.97 32.40
CA GLY A 952 -55.00 -13.05 31.84
C GLY A 952 -54.64 -14.18 32.79
N ILE A 953 -54.70 -13.97 34.11
CA ILE A 953 -54.31 -14.98 35.10
C ILE A 953 -55.55 -15.61 35.73
N ASN A 954 -55.96 -16.77 35.20
CA ASN A 954 -57.04 -17.61 35.73
C ASN A 954 -56.53 -18.70 36.68
N ASP A 955 -55.35 -18.52 37.27
CA ASP A 955 -54.83 -19.47 38.26
C ASP A 955 -55.04 -18.95 39.68
N LYS A 956 -55.82 -19.70 40.47
CA LYS A 956 -56.12 -19.42 41.89
C LYS A 956 -55.04 -19.95 42.84
N SER A 957 -53.94 -20.51 42.33
CA SER A 957 -52.88 -21.12 43.17
C SER A 957 -51.81 -20.14 43.65
N ILE A 958 -51.83 -18.88 43.21
CA ILE A 958 -50.84 -17.88 43.64
C ILE A 958 -51.46 -16.97 44.73
N SER A 959 -51.08 -17.19 45.99
CA SER A 959 -51.18 -16.17 47.04
C SER A 959 -49.82 -15.49 47.20
N PHE A 960 -49.79 -14.16 47.14
CA PHE A 960 -48.62 -13.37 47.56
C PHE A 960 -48.45 -13.43 49.07
#